data_AF-A0A4W6D1T9-F1
#
_entry.id   AF-A0A4W6D1T9-F1
#
_cell.length_a   1.000
_cell.length_b   1.000
_cell.length_c   1.000
_cell.angle_alpha   90.00
_cell.angle_beta   90.00
_cell.angle_gamma   90.00
#
_symmetry.space_group_name_H-M   'P 1'
#
loop_
_entity.id
_entity.type
_entity.pdbx_description
1 polymer ?
#
loop_
_entity_poly.entity_id
_entity_poly.type
_entity_poly.pdbx_seq_one_letter_code
_entity_poly.pdbx_strand_id
1 'polypeptide(L)'
;ALDSDRLVLQKMKKAAKAKYTSGQEHVSHLEQYINSMEKLSVNCHSNGETEVGSAFCRLADFSKELVSPMKNLVSARSMTSQRSKVRTAVLEKKGTKDLKKPFERAWRDYESRFKQVEKEKRELARQYGMVRSEVSGGEIAEELEKERRSFQLSMCEYLIKVNEIKTKRGVDLLQNLIKHYHSHNNFLQECVSTTQRLKQYMEELNGVLTTVKQRREEEKRQLCALRDQLRPDSLPKQVYSMHQLLGDKQYGTERTGFLYKKSDGLRKMWQKRKCSVHNCYLTIAHATPNKPPTRLNLLTCQVKPSVEDKKCFDLISHNRTYHFLAEDEAECVAWISVLSNSKQEALSVALDGGRRGGGGGESSVEDLTRAITDDIRRMPGNNSCCDCGAPDPGWLSTNLGILTCIECSGIHREMGVHVSRIQSLSLDSLGTSDLLLARNVGNSGFNEILEANLLSPSLKPSQHSHMAERKDFIMSKYQDIHFVRRSHSSAAAMRLGLQEATKSCDIYSLIHLYAQRTELSIYTGETALHLAVLLADRTSLHILDFLAQNCSNVDMQTSAGNTALHYSCLHNKSDCVKLLLRARANPHIKNELGETALDVSRRLKHSQCEELLQQAQSNQFDHHVHVEYEWRLRHDDLYDSDDDFDDKNGPVKKERTSSSSSSSFTSSFSFTSRPFSFSQSTSSSIIQPSSGPAGGGLLSVGRRLAMAMELHSRPSGSAPSPPPPPPSSPAPPLPPRVKVFYPKNLQFDYYLLSIAHITTSRNIFSIICLLSSARGTSSRRVQALYDCQADHHDELSFSEGQVLVVLGQEDSDWWHGYIEDEPDQRGLFPSSFVQLLSD
;
A
#
# COMPACT_ATOMS: atom_id res chain seq x y z
N ALA A 1 7.83 28.48 -37.38
CA ALA A 1 7.23 27.33 -38.09
C ALA A 1 8.02 26.04 -37.80
N LEU A 2 9.19 25.81 -38.42
CA LEU A 2 9.94 24.53 -38.27
C LEU A 2 10.33 24.17 -36.83
N ASP A 3 10.67 25.16 -35.99
CA ASP A 3 10.96 24.91 -34.57
C ASP A 3 9.71 24.58 -33.75
N SER A 4 8.56 25.16 -34.12
CA SER A 4 7.26 24.82 -33.53
C SER A 4 6.87 23.38 -33.89
N ASP A 5 7.01 23.01 -35.16
CA ASP A 5 6.72 21.64 -35.63
C ASP A 5 7.64 20.61 -34.94
N ARG A 6 8.91 20.97 -34.72
CA ARG A 6 9.87 20.14 -33.99
C ARG A 6 9.42 19.89 -32.55
N LEU A 7 8.93 20.92 -31.86
CA LEU A 7 8.44 20.80 -30.49
C LEU A 7 7.20 19.89 -30.42
N VAL A 8 6.26 20.05 -31.36
CA VAL A 8 5.06 19.22 -31.46
C VAL A 8 5.43 17.75 -31.69
N LEU A 9 6.34 17.47 -32.64
CA LEU A 9 6.80 16.11 -32.93
C LEU A 9 7.53 15.47 -31.74
N GLN A 10 8.27 16.25 -30.94
CA GLN A 10 8.89 15.75 -29.70
C GLN A 10 7.84 15.38 -28.65
N LYS A 11 6.80 16.20 -28.48
CA LYS A 11 5.68 15.89 -27.58
C LYS A 11 4.93 14.63 -28.04
N MET A 12 4.62 14.51 -29.33
CA MET A 12 4.00 13.31 -29.91
C MET A 12 4.83 12.05 -29.67
N LYS A 13 6.15 12.14 -29.81
CA LYS A 13 7.07 11.03 -29.51
C LYS A 13 7.02 10.62 -28.03
N LYS A 14 7.02 11.59 -27.11
CA LYS A 14 6.93 11.32 -25.65
C LYS A 14 5.62 10.61 -25.32
N ALA A 15 4.50 11.10 -25.86
CA ALA A 15 3.19 10.48 -25.69
C ALA A 15 3.12 9.06 -26.30
N ALA A 16 3.69 8.85 -27.49
CA ALA A 16 3.74 7.53 -28.11
C ALA A 16 4.57 6.52 -27.29
N LYS A 17 5.67 6.98 -26.66
CA LYS A 17 6.47 6.15 -25.74
C LYS A 17 5.66 5.78 -24.49
N ALA A 18 4.97 6.74 -23.88
CA ALA A 18 4.11 6.47 -22.72
C ALA A 18 3.00 5.45 -23.04
N LYS A 19 2.32 5.61 -24.19
CA LYS A 19 1.31 4.64 -24.67
C LYS A 19 1.88 3.23 -24.90
N TYR A 20 3.14 3.13 -25.31
CA TYR A 20 3.81 1.84 -25.49
C TYR A 20 4.16 1.17 -24.16
N THR A 21 4.75 1.92 -23.22
CA THR A 21 5.11 1.41 -21.89
C THR A 21 3.89 0.95 -21.12
N SER A 22 2.84 1.78 -21.05
CA SER A 22 1.58 1.42 -20.39
C SER A 22 0.90 0.20 -21.05
N GLY A 23 1.03 0.06 -22.37
CA GLY A 23 0.53 -1.14 -23.07
C GLY A 23 1.28 -2.42 -22.71
N GLN A 24 2.60 -2.35 -22.50
CA GLN A 24 3.40 -3.51 -22.05
C GLN A 24 3.05 -3.91 -20.62
N GLU A 25 2.91 -2.94 -19.72
CA GLU A 25 2.50 -3.17 -18.34
C GLU A 25 1.12 -3.82 -18.27
N HIS A 26 0.16 -3.33 -19.05
CA HIS A 26 -1.18 -3.91 -19.11
C HIS A 26 -1.17 -5.36 -19.61
N VAL A 27 -0.38 -5.67 -20.65
CA VAL A 27 -0.21 -7.06 -21.11
C VAL A 27 0.36 -7.94 -19.98
N SER A 28 1.38 -7.47 -19.26
CA SER A 28 1.98 -8.22 -18.16
C SER A 28 1.00 -8.49 -17.01
N HIS A 29 0.21 -7.49 -16.60
CA HIS A 29 -0.82 -7.67 -15.58
C HIS A 29 -1.92 -8.64 -16.03
N LEU A 30 -2.34 -8.57 -17.29
CA LEU A 30 -3.34 -9.49 -17.84
C LEU A 30 -2.83 -10.94 -17.88
N GLU A 31 -1.55 -11.16 -18.17
CA GLU A 31 -0.93 -12.49 -18.08
C GLU A 31 -0.89 -13.04 -16.65
N GLN A 32 -0.58 -12.21 -15.66
CA GLN A 32 -0.62 -12.60 -14.25
C GLN A 32 -2.03 -12.97 -13.79
N TYR A 33 -3.03 -12.22 -14.26
CA TYR A 33 -4.45 -12.50 -14.00
C TYR A 33 -4.88 -13.84 -14.62
N ILE A 34 -4.48 -14.11 -15.87
CA ILE A 34 -4.69 -15.39 -16.55
C ILE A 34 -4.10 -16.55 -15.73
N ASN A 35 -2.84 -16.44 -15.33
CA ASN A 35 -2.17 -17.48 -14.53
C ASN A 35 -2.89 -17.76 -13.21
N SER A 36 -3.51 -16.74 -12.62
CA SER A 36 -4.28 -16.87 -11.37
C SER A 36 -5.59 -17.61 -11.60
N MET A 37 -6.31 -17.32 -12.71
CA MET A 37 -7.51 -18.06 -13.09
C MET A 37 -7.21 -19.53 -13.41
N GLU A 38 -6.09 -19.83 -14.05
CA GLU A 38 -5.67 -21.22 -14.31
C GLU A 38 -5.36 -21.98 -13.01
N LYS A 39 -4.72 -21.35 -12.04
CA LYS A 39 -4.50 -21.94 -10.71
C LYS A 39 -5.82 -22.21 -9.99
N LEU A 40 -6.77 -21.28 -10.06
CA LEU A 40 -8.12 -21.48 -9.51
C LEU A 40 -8.82 -22.66 -10.18
N SER A 41 -8.71 -22.78 -11.51
CA SER A 41 -9.20 -23.94 -12.25
C SER A 41 -8.63 -25.24 -11.68
N VAL A 42 -7.31 -25.35 -11.51
CA VAL A 42 -6.66 -26.55 -10.97
C VAL A 42 -7.16 -26.88 -9.56
N ASN A 43 -7.26 -25.88 -8.68
CA ASN A 43 -7.74 -26.06 -7.31
C ASN A 43 -9.20 -26.52 -7.26
N CYS A 44 -10.07 -25.99 -8.13
CA CYS A 44 -11.46 -26.42 -8.22
C CYS A 44 -11.54 -27.89 -8.68
N HIS A 45 -10.75 -28.29 -9.67
CA HIS A 45 -10.70 -29.68 -10.12
C HIS A 45 -10.22 -30.64 -9.02
N SER A 46 -9.20 -30.26 -8.23
CA SER A 46 -8.71 -31.09 -7.12
C SER A 46 -9.74 -31.24 -5.99
N ASN A 47 -10.65 -30.27 -5.84
CA ASN A 47 -11.72 -30.30 -4.84
C ASN A 47 -12.99 -31.01 -5.33
N GLY A 48 -12.97 -31.63 -6.53
CA GLY A 48 -14.14 -32.28 -7.12
C GLY A 48 -15.14 -31.33 -7.79
N GLU A 49 -14.83 -30.04 -7.88
CA GLU A 49 -15.68 -29.01 -8.51
C GLU A 49 -15.37 -28.86 -10.00
N THR A 50 -15.57 -29.94 -10.77
CA THR A 50 -15.18 -30.01 -12.19
C THR A 50 -15.85 -28.95 -13.07
N GLU A 51 -17.13 -28.65 -12.82
CA GLU A 51 -17.91 -27.64 -13.57
C GLU A 51 -17.36 -26.22 -13.34
N VAL A 52 -17.00 -25.87 -12.10
CA VAL A 52 -16.44 -24.56 -11.74
C VAL A 52 -15.00 -24.43 -12.22
N GLY A 53 -14.20 -25.48 -12.08
CA GLY A 53 -12.83 -25.51 -12.59
C GLY A 53 -12.79 -25.33 -14.11
N SER A 54 -13.67 -26.04 -14.83
CA SER A 54 -13.79 -25.91 -16.29
C SER A 54 -14.17 -24.50 -16.73
N ALA A 55 -14.99 -23.80 -15.94
CA ALA A 55 -15.35 -22.41 -16.21
C ALA A 55 -14.17 -21.44 -16.09
N PHE A 56 -13.39 -21.54 -15.01
CA PHE A 56 -12.18 -20.74 -14.85
C PHE A 56 -11.16 -21.01 -15.95
N CYS A 57 -11.00 -22.27 -16.35
CA CYS A 57 -10.12 -22.66 -17.46
C CYS A 57 -10.53 -21.95 -18.76
N ARG A 58 -11.82 -22.01 -19.10
CA ARG A 58 -12.35 -21.44 -20.34
C ARG A 58 -12.30 -19.91 -20.37
N LEU A 59 -12.53 -19.26 -19.22
CA LEU A 59 -12.35 -17.81 -19.09
C LEU A 59 -10.87 -17.38 -19.21
N ALA A 60 -9.94 -18.19 -18.70
CA ALA A 60 -8.52 -17.98 -18.90
C ALA A 60 -8.12 -18.08 -20.38
N ASP A 61 -8.65 -19.06 -21.11
CA ASP A 61 -8.40 -19.22 -22.54
C ASP A 61 -8.94 -18.05 -23.38
N PHE A 62 -10.16 -17.59 -23.11
CA PHE A 62 -10.69 -16.36 -23.73
C PHE A 62 -9.80 -15.14 -23.45
N SER A 63 -9.27 -15.04 -22.23
CA SER A 63 -8.37 -13.95 -21.85
C SER A 63 -7.02 -14.04 -22.59
N LYS A 64 -6.48 -15.25 -22.81
CA LYS A 64 -5.27 -15.45 -23.65
C LYS A 64 -5.51 -15.06 -25.10
N GLU A 65 -6.68 -15.40 -25.64
CA GLU A 65 -7.07 -15.02 -27.00
C GLU A 65 -7.14 -13.49 -27.18
N LEU A 66 -7.42 -12.72 -26.12
CA LEU A 66 -7.38 -11.25 -26.14
C LEU A 66 -5.96 -10.69 -25.97
N VAL A 67 -5.08 -11.37 -25.21
CA VAL A 67 -3.68 -10.95 -25.00
C VAL A 67 -2.87 -10.96 -26.31
N SER A 68 -3.09 -11.95 -27.17
CA SER A 68 -2.33 -12.09 -28.43
C SER A 68 -2.50 -10.87 -29.37
N PRO A 69 -3.73 -10.41 -29.70
CA PRO A 69 -3.95 -9.16 -30.43
C PRO A 69 -3.32 -7.93 -29.74
N MET A 70 -3.37 -7.84 -28.40
CA MET A 70 -2.76 -6.73 -27.66
C MET A 70 -1.23 -6.71 -27.80
N LYS A 71 -0.59 -7.88 -27.68
CA LYS A 71 0.86 -8.03 -27.93
C LYS A 71 1.23 -7.67 -29.35
N ASN A 72 0.42 -8.05 -30.33
CA ASN A 72 0.62 -7.68 -31.74
C ASN A 72 0.51 -6.16 -31.94
N LEU A 73 -0.46 -5.50 -31.32
CA LEU A 73 -0.61 -4.04 -31.35
C LEU A 73 0.58 -3.31 -30.70
N VAL A 74 1.05 -3.79 -29.55
CA VAL A 74 2.18 -3.22 -28.82
C VAL A 74 3.49 -3.46 -29.57
N SER A 75 3.72 -4.65 -30.14
CA SER A 75 4.93 -4.95 -30.93
C SER A 75 4.97 -4.21 -32.27
N ALA A 76 3.84 -4.03 -32.95
CA ALA A 76 3.74 -3.17 -34.14
C ALA A 76 4.09 -1.70 -33.84
N ARG A 77 3.79 -1.22 -32.61
CA ARG A 77 4.19 0.11 -32.12
C ARG A 77 5.70 0.21 -31.86
N SER A 78 6.36 -0.85 -31.38
CA SER A 78 7.82 -0.91 -31.25
C SER A 78 8.49 -0.73 -32.62
N MET A 79 8.06 -1.46 -33.65
CA MET A 79 8.57 -1.32 -35.01
C MET A 79 8.31 0.08 -35.60
N THR A 80 7.15 0.70 -35.37
CA THR A 80 6.84 2.03 -35.91
C THR A 80 7.58 3.16 -35.18
N SER A 81 7.82 3.00 -33.87
CA SER A 81 8.53 3.99 -33.03
C SER A 81 10.08 3.87 -33.13
N GLN A 82 10.62 2.65 -33.30
CA GLN A 82 12.06 2.41 -33.48
C GLN A 82 12.53 2.43 -34.93
N ARG A 83 11.69 2.07 -35.92
CA ARG A 83 12.06 2.07 -37.36
C ARG A 83 11.42 3.15 -38.20
N SER A 84 10.48 3.97 -37.71
CA SER A 84 10.10 5.12 -38.54
C SER A 84 11.35 5.96 -38.78
N LYS A 85 11.60 6.18 -40.06
CA LYS A 85 12.60 7.07 -40.64
C LYS A 85 12.39 8.54 -40.20
N VAL A 86 11.62 8.80 -39.13
CA VAL A 86 11.61 10.05 -38.35
C VAL A 86 12.97 10.25 -37.65
N ARG A 87 13.74 9.17 -37.42
CA ARG A 87 15.16 9.27 -37.07
C ARG A 87 15.97 9.98 -38.16
N THR A 88 15.49 10.01 -39.41
CA THR A 88 16.16 10.66 -40.54
C THR A 88 15.74 12.13 -40.73
N ALA A 89 14.55 12.55 -40.28
CA ALA A 89 14.07 13.92 -40.53
C ALA A 89 14.19 14.90 -39.34
N VAL A 90 14.21 14.40 -38.09
CA VAL A 90 14.20 15.23 -36.87
C VAL A 90 15.51 15.12 -36.08
N LEU A 91 16.34 14.10 -36.37
CA LEU A 91 17.57 13.79 -35.66
C LEU A 91 18.82 13.76 -36.55
N GLU A 92 18.82 14.43 -37.70
CA GLU A 92 20.06 15.09 -38.10
C GLU A 92 20.33 16.21 -37.10
N LYS A 93 20.99 15.85 -35.99
CA LYS A 93 21.60 16.75 -35.00
C LYS A 93 22.68 17.67 -35.63
N LYS A 94 22.80 17.74 -36.96
CA LYS A 94 23.70 18.61 -37.74
C LYS A 94 22.94 19.49 -38.75
N GLY A 95 21.96 18.97 -39.47
CA GLY A 95 21.40 19.62 -40.67
C GLY A 95 20.78 21.02 -40.50
N THR A 96 19.81 21.27 -39.63
CA THR A 96 19.08 22.57 -39.71
C THR A 96 19.87 23.77 -39.19
N LYS A 97 20.71 23.59 -38.16
CA LYS A 97 21.68 24.63 -37.74
C LYS A 97 22.84 24.74 -38.73
N ASP A 98 23.28 23.65 -39.36
CA ASP A 98 24.36 23.69 -40.37
C ASP A 98 23.90 24.13 -41.77
N LEU A 99 22.60 24.04 -42.11
CA LEU A 99 22.05 24.51 -43.40
C LEU A 99 21.85 26.03 -43.40
N LYS A 100 21.51 26.61 -42.25
CA LYS A 100 21.36 28.06 -42.09
C LYS A 100 22.72 28.78 -42.06
N LYS A 101 23.77 28.12 -41.58
CA LYS A 101 25.11 28.69 -41.40
C LYS A 101 25.79 29.15 -42.70
N PRO A 102 25.85 28.36 -43.79
CA PRO A 102 26.39 28.80 -45.08
C PRO A 102 25.66 30.01 -45.63
N PHE A 103 24.32 30.00 -45.55
CA PHE A 103 23.48 31.12 -45.93
C PHE A 103 23.77 32.38 -45.09
N GLU A 104 23.78 32.28 -43.76
CA GLU A 104 24.10 33.40 -42.86
C GLU A 104 25.55 33.88 -42.98
N ARG A 105 26.47 33.00 -43.36
CA ARG A 105 27.87 33.36 -43.64
C ARG A 105 27.95 34.15 -44.94
N ALA A 106 27.40 33.62 -46.04
CA ALA A 106 27.39 34.30 -47.32
C ALA A 106 26.66 35.65 -47.28
N TRP A 107 25.60 35.76 -46.47
CA TRP A 107 24.93 37.05 -46.19
C TRP A 107 25.87 38.05 -45.50
N ARG A 108 26.54 37.62 -44.42
CA ARG A 108 27.46 38.47 -43.66
C ARG A 108 28.68 38.89 -44.50
N ASP A 109 29.22 37.97 -45.29
CA ASP A 109 30.34 38.24 -46.19
C ASP A 109 29.93 39.27 -47.26
N TYR A 110 28.73 39.13 -47.85
CA TYR A 110 28.16 40.12 -48.77
C TYR A 110 27.98 41.50 -48.12
N GLU A 111 27.38 41.56 -46.92
CA GLU A 111 27.17 42.82 -46.20
C GLU A 111 28.49 43.50 -45.82
N SER A 112 29.47 42.72 -45.35
CA SER A 112 30.80 43.22 -45.00
C SER A 112 31.53 43.76 -46.23
N ARG A 113 31.49 43.02 -47.34
CA ARG A 113 32.14 43.44 -48.58
C ARG A 113 31.46 44.67 -49.18
N PHE A 114 30.13 44.77 -49.07
CA PHE A 114 29.38 45.96 -49.49
C PHE A 114 29.88 47.22 -48.77
N LYS A 115 29.97 47.18 -47.44
CA LYS A 115 30.47 48.30 -46.63
C LYS A 115 31.92 48.64 -46.95
N GLN A 116 32.74 47.64 -47.23
CA GLN A 116 34.14 47.82 -47.60
C GLN A 116 34.28 48.50 -48.96
N VAL A 117 33.62 48.00 -50.00
CA VAL A 117 33.66 48.57 -51.36
C VAL A 117 33.10 50.00 -51.35
N GLU A 118 32.00 50.24 -50.63
CA GLU A 118 31.43 51.58 -50.48
C GLU A 118 32.42 52.57 -49.84
N LYS A 119 33.17 52.13 -48.82
CA LYS A 119 34.21 52.94 -48.17
C LYS A 119 35.41 53.18 -49.09
N GLU A 120 35.93 52.14 -49.73
CA GLU A 120 37.06 52.22 -50.66
C GLU A 120 36.76 53.18 -51.83
N LYS A 121 35.59 53.07 -52.45
CA LYS A 121 35.20 53.96 -53.56
C LYS A 121 34.98 55.40 -53.11
N ARG A 122 34.45 55.62 -51.90
CA ARG A 122 34.31 56.96 -51.29
C ARG A 122 35.68 57.58 -50.97
N GLU A 123 36.64 56.78 -50.52
CA GLU A 123 38.02 57.23 -50.28
C GLU A 123 38.78 57.50 -51.58
N LEU A 124 38.62 56.64 -52.59
CA LEU A 124 39.21 56.83 -53.92
C LEU A 124 38.72 58.12 -54.57
N ALA A 125 37.41 58.41 -54.49
CA ALA A 125 36.85 59.67 -54.97
C ALA A 125 37.52 60.89 -54.28
N ARG A 126 37.74 60.82 -52.97
CA ARG A 126 38.47 61.87 -52.22
C ARG A 126 39.92 62.03 -52.68
N GLN A 127 40.63 60.93 -52.96
CA GLN A 127 42.04 60.96 -53.37
C GLN A 127 42.24 61.60 -54.75
N TYR A 128 41.29 61.42 -55.68
CA TYR A 128 41.32 62.07 -57.00
C TYR A 128 40.80 63.53 -56.99
N GLY A 129 40.67 64.16 -55.81
CA GLY A 129 40.22 65.55 -55.68
C GLY A 129 38.74 65.77 -56.04
N MET A 130 37.97 64.68 -56.21
CA MET A 130 36.55 64.73 -56.54
C MET A 130 35.73 64.57 -55.26
N VAL A 131 35.10 65.65 -54.79
CA VAL A 131 34.07 65.57 -53.74
C VAL A 131 32.78 65.04 -54.37
N ARG A 132 32.74 63.74 -54.68
CA ARG A 132 31.49 63.04 -55.01
C ARG A 132 30.85 62.55 -53.71
N SER A 133 29.66 63.06 -53.39
CA SER A 133 28.87 62.62 -52.23
C SER A 133 28.27 61.22 -52.42
N GLU A 134 28.15 60.75 -53.65
CA GLU A 134 27.50 59.49 -54.00
C GLU A 134 28.38 58.67 -54.94
N VAL A 135 28.69 57.42 -54.54
CA VAL A 135 29.36 56.42 -55.37
C VAL A 135 28.31 55.79 -56.29
N SER A 136 28.63 55.59 -57.58
CA SER A 136 27.68 54.99 -58.52
C SER A 136 27.30 53.58 -58.09
N GLY A 137 26.00 53.32 -57.93
CA GLY A 137 25.49 52.00 -57.58
C GLY A 137 25.88 50.90 -58.57
N GLY A 138 26.13 51.26 -59.84
CA GLY A 138 26.61 50.33 -60.87
C GLY A 138 28.04 49.84 -60.62
N GLU A 139 28.93 50.73 -60.16
CA GLU A 139 30.33 50.40 -59.89
C GLU A 139 30.48 49.53 -58.63
N ILE A 140 29.65 49.78 -57.61
CA ILE A 140 29.57 48.93 -56.42
C ILE A 140 28.96 47.57 -56.78
N ALA A 141 27.98 47.53 -57.68
CA ALA A 141 27.32 46.30 -58.09
C ALA A 141 28.26 45.36 -58.87
N GLU A 142 29.12 45.91 -59.73
CA GLU A 142 30.12 45.14 -60.51
C GLU A 142 31.16 44.47 -59.59
N GLU A 143 31.68 45.21 -58.60
CA GLU A 143 32.67 44.70 -57.65
C GLU A 143 32.09 43.65 -56.68
N LEU A 144 30.78 43.71 -56.41
CA LEU A 144 30.07 42.78 -55.51
C LEU A 144 29.42 41.60 -56.22
N GLU A 145 29.60 41.45 -57.53
CA GLU A 145 28.91 40.43 -58.32
C GLU A 145 29.23 39.00 -57.83
N LYS A 146 30.48 38.76 -57.41
CA LYS A 146 30.91 37.45 -56.89
C LYS A 146 30.22 37.10 -55.57
N GLU A 147 30.25 38.00 -54.59
CA GLU A 147 29.63 37.82 -53.28
C GLU A 147 28.10 37.77 -53.40
N ARG A 148 27.51 38.56 -54.31
CA ARG A 148 26.07 38.53 -54.64
C ARG A 148 25.66 37.16 -55.15
N ARG A 149 26.40 36.59 -56.11
CA ARG A 149 26.13 35.24 -56.64
C ARG A 149 26.30 34.17 -55.57
N SER A 150 27.34 34.26 -54.74
CA SER A 150 27.58 33.33 -53.63
C SER A 150 26.44 33.34 -52.60
N PHE A 151 25.94 34.54 -52.25
CA PHE A 151 24.79 34.71 -51.37
C PHE A 151 23.50 34.14 -51.98
N GLN A 152 23.21 34.47 -53.25
CA GLN A 152 22.03 33.98 -53.95
C GLN A 152 22.04 32.45 -54.10
N LEU A 153 23.19 31.84 -54.41
CA LEU A 153 23.35 30.39 -54.48
C LEU A 153 23.06 29.75 -53.12
N SER A 154 23.68 30.25 -52.06
CA SER A 154 23.47 29.75 -50.69
C SER A 154 22.02 29.90 -50.23
N MET A 155 21.33 30.98 -50.63
CA MET A 155 19.90 31.18 -50.39
C MET A 155 19.05 30.14 -51.12
N CYS A 156 19.32 29.90 -52.40
CA CYS A 156 18.61 28.90 -53.20
C CYS A 156 18.77 27.49 -52.63
N GLU A 157 19.99 27.09 -52.28
CA GLU A 157 20.26 25.78 -51.65
C GLU A 157 19.51 25.63 -50.32
N TYR A 158 19.52 26.67 -49.48
CA TYR A 158 18.76 26.68 -48.23
C TYR A 158 17.25 26.55 -48.46
N LEU A 159 16.67 27.32 -49.39
CA LEU A 159 15.24 27.28 -49.70
C LEU A 159 14.81 25.94 -50.30
N ILE A 160 15.61 25.35 -51.20
CA ILE A 160 15.37 24.01 -51.76
C ILE A 160 15.35 22.98 -50.64
N LYS A 161 16.33 23.01 -49.73
CA LYS A 161 16.40 22.06 -48.61
C LYS A 161 15.25 22.25 -47.63
N VAL A 162 14.87 23.48 -47.30
CA VAL A 162 13.69 23.76 -46.46
C VAL A 162 12.41 23.23 -47.12
N ASN A 163 12.26 23.39 -48.43
CA ASN A 163 11.08 22.90 -49.16
C ASN A 163 11.05 21.37 -49.23
N GLU A 164 12.19 20.72 -49.51
CA GLU A 164 12.34 19.26 -49.48
C GLU A 164 11.96 18.69 -48.11
N ILE A 165 12.44 19.33 -47.03
CA ILE A 165 12.13 18.96 -45.65
C ILE A 165 10.64 19.12 -45.34
N LYS A 166 10.01 20.24 -45.77
CA LYS A 166 8.58 20.48 -45.55
C LYS A 166 7.71 19.43 -46.27
N THR A 167 8.03 19.09 -47.51
CA THR A 167 7.24 18.14 -48.31
C THR A 167 7.39 16.70 -47.81
N LYS A 168 8.62 16.24 -47.52
CA LYS A 168 8.86 14.85 -47.08
C LYS A 168 8.29 14.57 -45.67
N ARG A 169 8.36 15.54 -44.76
CA ARG A 169 7.88 15.37 -43.37
C ARG A 169 6.39 15.08 -43.26
N GLY A 170 5.55 15.78 -44.03
CA GLY A 170 4.10 15.64 -43.94
C GLY A 170 3.60 14.27 -44.44
N VAL A 171 4.07 13.87 -45.62
CA VAL A 171 3.63 12.62 -46.27
C VAL A 171 4.11 11.39 -45.49
N ASP A 172 5.37 11.37 -45.05
CA ASP A 172 5.90 10.24 -44.27
C ASP A 172 5.21 10.10 -42.90
N LEU A 173 4.92 11.23 -42.23
CA LEU A 173 4.19 11.20 -40.96
C LEU A 173 2.78 10.65 -41.14
N LEU A 174 2.06 11.14 -42.16
CA LEU A 174 0.70 10.68 -42.46
C LEU A 174 0.67 9.20 -42.84
N GLN A 175 1.61 8.73 -43.65
CA GLN A 175 1.70 7.32 -44.02
C GLN A 175 1.94 6.41 -42.79
N ASN A 176 2.72 6.88 -41.81
CA ASN A 176 2.92 6.16 -40.56
C ASN A 176 1.67 6.18 -39.67
N LEU A 177 0.93 7.29 -39.63
CA LEU A 177 -0.35 7.38 -38.92
C LEU A 177 -1.40 6.45 -39.53
N ILE A 178 -1.47 6.35 -40.86
CA ILE A 178 -2.37 5.40 -41.55
C ILE A 178 -2.06 3.96 -41.12
N LYS A 179 -0.78 3.57 -41.12
CA LYS A 179 -0.37 2.24 -40.65
C LYS A 179 -0.71 2.02 -39.17
N HIS A 180 -0.55 3.06 -38.35
CA HIS A 180 -0.91 3.01 -36.94
C HIS A 180 -2.40 2.71 -36.74
N TYR A 181 -3.27 3.45 -37.42
CA TYR A 181 -4.72 3.27 -37.31
C TYR A 181 -5.19 1.96 -37.95
N HIS A 182 -4.54 1.48 -39.01
CA HIS A 182 -4.84 0.15 -39.56
C HIS A 182 -4.56 -0.97 -38.55
N SER A 183 -3.44 -0.90 -37.83
CA SER A 183 -3.14 -1.85 -36.75
C SER A 183 -4.13 -1.77 -35.59
N HIS A 184 -4.64 -0.58 -35.27
CA HIS A 184 -5.72 -0.40 -34.27
C HIS A 184 -7.03 -1.03 -34.72
N ASN A 185 -7.42 -0.83 -35.98
CA ASN A 185 -8.64 -1.42 -36.52
C ASN A 185 -8.58 -2.95 -36.51
N ASN A 186 -7.45 -3.54 -36.91
CA ASN A 186 -7.29 -5.00 -36.89
C ASN A 186 -7.39 -5.55 -35.46
N PHE A 187 -6.73 -4.90 -34.49
CA PHE A 187 -6.84 -5.25 -33.08
C PHE A 187 -8.30 -5.22 -32.59
N LEU A 188 -9.04 -4.15 -32.88
CA LEU A 188 -10.43 -4.02 -32.46
C LEU A 188 -11.33 -5.09 -33.10
N GLN A 189 -11.11 -5.41 -34.38
CA GLN A 189 -11.86 -6.47 -35.08
C GLN A 189 -11.64 -7.84 -34.44
N GLU A 190 -10.40 -8.19 -34.09
CA GLU A 190 -10.08 -9.43 -33.39
C GLU A 190 -10.72 -9.47 -31.99
N CYS A 191 -10.65 -8.37 -31.23
CA CYS A 191 -11.28 -8.29 -29.91
C CYS A 191 -12.80 -8.43 -29.95
N VAL A 192 -13.46 -7.80 -30.93
CA VAL A 192 -14.92 -7.89 -31.09
C VAL A 192 -15.34 -9.33 -31.36
N SER A 193 -14.64 -10.03 -32.26
CA SER A 193 -14.90 -11.45 -32.58
C SER A 193 -14.78 -12.36 -31.34
N THR A 194 -13.72 -12.18 -30.54
CA THR A 194 -13.53 -12.95 -29.30
C THR A 194 -14.58 -12.62 -28.23
N THR A 195 -14.93 -11.34 -28.08
CA THR A 195 -15.92 -10.91 -27.09
C THR A 195 -17.32 -11.41 -27.42
N GLN A 196 -17.68 -11.53 -28.70
CA GLN A 196 -18.96 -12.13 -29.11
C GLN A 196 -19.08 -13.59 -28.67
N ARG A 197 -18.02 -14.39 -28.85
CA ARG A 197 -17.99 -15.79 -28.36
C ARG A 197 -18.05 -15.87 -26.84
N LEU A 198 -17.33 -14.98 -26.15
CA LEU A 198 -17.38 -14.91 -24.68
C LEU A 198 -18.79 -14.57 -24.18
N LYS A 199 -19.51 -13.66 -24.86
CA LYS A 199 -20.90 -13.31 -24.50
C LYS A 199 -21.81 -14.54 -24.52
N GLN A 200 -21.75 -15.33 -25.59
CA GLN A 200 -22.55 -16.55 -25.70
C GLN A 200 -22.20 -17.55 -24.59
N TYR A 201 -20.90 -17.71 -24.28
CA TYR A 201 -20.47 -18.58 -23.19
C TYR A 201 -20.91 -18.10 -21.80
N MET A 202 -20.94 -16.79 -21.54
CA MET A 202 -21.41 -16.25 -20.25
C MET A 202 -22.88 -16.57 -19.98
N GLU A 203 -23.72 -16.58 -21.02
CA GLU A 203 -25.13 -16.94 -20.91
C GLU A 203 -25.28 -18.42 -20.51
N GLU A 204 -24.52 -19.32 -21.14
CA GLU A 204 -24.46 -20.75 -20.78
C GLU A 204 -23.93 -20.95 -19.35
N LEU A 205 -22.84 -20.26 -18.99
CA LEU A 205 -22.19 -20.38 -17.69
C LEU A 205 -23.10 -19.97 -16.53
N ASN A 206 -23.93 -18.94 -16.72
CA ASN A 206 -24.91 -18.54 -15.71
C ASN A 206 -25.88 -19.68 -15.36
N GLY A 207 -26.33 -20.45 -16.35
CA GLY A 207 -27.19 -21.62 -16.14
C GLY A 207 -26.49 -22.76 -15.41
N VAL A 208 -25.20 -22.99 -15.70
CA VAL A 208 -24.39 -23.98 -14.96
C VAL A 208 -24.22 -23.54 -13.50
N LEU A 209 -23.91 -22.27 -13.25
CA LEU A 209 -23.70 -21.74 -11.90
C LEU A 209 -24.97 -21.77 -11.04
N THR A 210 -26.15 -21.48 -11.61
CA THR A 210 -27.42 -21.60 -10.87
C THR A 210 -27.69 -23.06 -10.48
N THR A 211 -27.43 -24.00 -11.39
CA THR A 211 -27.57 -25.44 -11.12
C THR A 211 -26.62 -25.92 -10.01
N VAL A 212 -25.35 -25.52 -10.06
CA VAL A 212 -24.36 -25.84 -9.01
C VAL A 212 -24.78 -25.28 -7.66
N LYS A 213 -25.25 -24.02 -7.62
CA LYS A 213 -25.74 -23.40 -6.38
C LYS A 213 -26.94 -24.14 -5.80
N GLN A 214 -27.89 -24.53 -6.63
CA GLN A 214 -29.07 -25.28 -6.19
C GLN A 214 -28.67 -26.65 -5.62
N ARG A 215 -27.75 -27.37 -6.28
CA ARG A 215 -27.23 -28.67 -5.80
C ARG A 215 -26.63 -28.54 -4.38
N ARG A 216 -25.82 -27.50 -4.14
CA ARG A 216 -25.23 -27.24 -2.81
C ARG A 216 -26.25 -26.88 -1.74
N GLU A 217 -27.24 -26.07 -2.07
CA GLU A 217 -28.26 -25.70 -1.09
C GLU A 217 -29.16 -26.89 -0.72
N GLU A 218 -29.39 -27.80 -1.68
CA GLU A 218 -30.07 -29.07 -1.43
C GLU A 218 -29.25 -30.01 -0.53
N GLU A 219 -27.96 -30.21 -0.80
CA GLU A 219 -27.06 -30.98 0.07
C GLU A 219 -27.03 -30.42 1.50
N LYS A 220 -26.93 -29.10 1.63
CA LYS A 220 -27.00 -28.41 2.92
C LYS A 220 -28.34 -28.66 3.63
N ARG A 221 -29.46 -28.61 2.90
CA ARG A 221 -30.80 -28.90 3.45
C ARG A 221 -30.89 -30.34 3.95
N GLN A 222 -30.36 -31.29 3.19
CA GLN A 222 -30.32 -32.71 3.57
C GLN A 222 -29.46 -32.93 4.83
N LEU A 223 -28.30 -32.28 4.92
CA LEU A 223 -27.44 -32.35 6.11
C LEU A 223 -28.11 -31.73 7.35
N CYS A 224 -28.84 -30.62 7.18
CA CYS A 224 -29.64 -30.04 8.26
C CYS A 224 -30.74 -30.99 8.73
N ALA A 225 -31.47 -31.63 7.81
CA ALA A 225 -32.50 -32.59 8.15
C ALA A 225 -31.92 -33.83 8.87
N LEU A 226 -30.77 -34.34 8.41
CA LEU A 226 -30.08 -35.46 9.05
C LEU A 226 -29.58 -35.10 10.45
N ARG A 227 -29.02 -33.90 10.64
CA ARG A 227 -28.64 -33.37 11.96
C ARG A 227 -29.82 -33.38 12.92
N ASP A 228 -30.99 -32.94 12.45
CA ASP A 228 -32.18 -32.85 13.28
C ASP A 228 -32.75 -34.24 13.63
N GLN A 229 -32.63 -35.22 12.74
CA GLN A 229 -32.99 -36.63 12.99
C GLN A 229 -32.03 -37.36 13.94
N LEU A 230 -30.75 -37.01 13.92
CA LEU A 230 -29.73 -37.61 14.80
C LEU A 230 -29.74 -37.03 16.21
N ARG A 231 -30.59 -36.02 16.48
CA ARG A 231 -30.72 -35.40 17.80
C ARG A 231 -31.56 -36.31 18.71
N PRO A 232 -31.01 -36.92 19.77
CA PRO A 232 -31.77 -37.85 20.60
C PRO A 232 -32.75 -37.09 21.51
N ASP A 233 -34.00 -37.55 21.56
CA ASP A 233 -34.98 -37.12 22.56
C ASP A 233 -34.71 -37.78 23.92
N SER A 234 -34.68 -36.94 24.96
CA SER A 234 -34.78 -37.24 26.40
C SER A 234 -33.65 -38.05 27.09
N LEU A 235 -32.71 -37.34 27.73
CA LEU A 235 -32.23 -37.56 29.11
C LEU A 235 -31.34 -36.36 29.52
N PRO A 236 -31.41 -35.88 30.78
CA PRO A 236 -30.95 -34.56 31.17
C PRO A 236 -29.42 -34.56 31.31
N LYS A 237 -28.73 -34.08 30.28
CA LYS A 237 -27.34 -33.69 30.40
C LYS A 237 -27.27 -32.24 30.84
N GLN A 238 -26.66 -32.01 32.00
CA GLN A 238 -25.99 -30.77 32.34
C GLN A 238 -25.06 -30.40 31.17
N VAL A 239 -25.58 -29.58 30.27
CA VAL A 239 -24.79 -28.96 29.21
C VAL A 239 -24.46 -27.57 29.74
N TYR A 240 -23.19 -27.37 30.06
CA TYR A 240 -22.62 -26.03 30.11
C TYR A 240 -22.86 -25.38 28.74
N SER A 241 -23.90 -24.56 28.64
CA SER A 241 -24.12 -23.71 27.48
C SER A 241 -23.11 -22.58 27.53
N MET A 242 -22.05 -22.70 26.73
CA MET A 242 -21.17 -21.59 26.34
C MET A 242 -21.81 -20.67 25.28
N HIS A 243 -23.14 -20.67 25.15
CA HIS A 243 -23.88 -19.55 24.59
C HIS A 243 -24.46 -18.77 25.77
N GLN A 244 -23.90 -17.59 26.02
CA GLN A 244 -24.52 -16.61 26.92
C GLN A 244 -25.93 -16.31 26.41
N LEU A 245 -26.89 -16.14 27.33
CA LEU A 245 -28.26 -15.76 27.00
C LEU A 245 -28.24 -14.46 26.18
N LEU A 246 -28.52 -14.59 24.89
CA LEU A 246 -28.74 -13.45 24.00
C LEU A 246 -29.95 -12.69 24.54
N GLY A 247 -29.74 -11.42 24.88
CA GLY A 247 -30.83 -10.54 25.29
C GLY A 247 -31.78 -10.30 24.12
N ASP A 248 -33.04 -10.03 24.43
CA ASP A 248 -34.00 -9.66 23.40
C ASP A 248 -33.69 -8.23 22.90
N LYS A 249 -33.50 -8.11 21.58
CA LYS A 249 -33.04 -6.88 20.92
C LYS A 249 -34.01 -5.71 21.09
N GLN A 250 -35.30 -5.97 21.32
CA GLN A 250 -36.31 -4.91 21.44
C GLN A 250 -36.09 -3.97 22.63
N TYR A 251 -35.35 -4.41 23.65
CA TYR A 251 -35.12 -3.63 24.87
C TYR A 251 -33.90 -2.69 24.79
N GLY A 252 -33.14 -2.70 23.68
CA GLY A 252 -31.97 -1.84 23.50
C GLY A 252 -30.78 -2.20 24.39
N THR A 253 -29.78 -1.32 24.43
CA THR A 253 -28.51 -1.50 25.17
C THR A 253 -28.36 -0.58 26.39
N GLU A 254 -29.31 0.34 26.60
CA GLU A 254 -29.30 1.29 27.70
C GLU A 254 -30.62 1.24 28.48
N ARG A 255 -30.55 1.41 29.81
CA ARG A 255 -31.73 1.47 30.68
C ARG A 255 -31.40 2.16 31.98
N THR A 256 -32.31 2.99 32.47
CA THR A 256 -32.23 3.59 33.81
C THR A 256 -33.51 3.30 34.58
N GLY A 257 -33.38 2.90 35.84
CA GLY A 257 -34.52 2.64 36.70
C GLY A 257 -34.08 2.25 38.11
N PHE A 258 -34.98 1.61 38.86
CA PHE A 258 -34.71 1.17 40.22
C PHE A 258 -34.69 -0.35 40.31
N LEU A 259 -33.72 -0.89 41.04
CA LEU A 259 -33.65 -2.31 41.39
C LEU A 259 -33.45 -2.45 42.89
N TYR A 260 -34.03 -3.49 43.48
CA TYR A 260 -33.74 -3.85 44.86
C TYR A 260 -32.46 -4.67 44.90
N LYS A 261 -31.41 -4.15 45.53
CA LYS A 261 -30.14 -4.85 45.73
C LYS A 261 -30.09 -5.45 47.13
N LYS A 262 -29.69 -6.72 47.26
CA LYS A 262 -29.46 -7.37 48.57
C LYS A 262 -28.21 -6.81 49.25
N SER A 263 -28.31 -6.47 50.54
CA SER A 263 -27.17 -5.99 51.35
C SER A 263 -26.19 -7.13 51.71
N ASP A 264 -24.92 -6.77 51.86
CA ASP A 264 -23.81 -7.70 52.16
C ASP A 264 -23.44 -7.76 53.66
N GLY A 265 -24.29 -7.18 54.52
CA GLY A 265 -24.07 -7.14 55.97
C GLY A 265 -24.63 -8.36 56.70
N LEU A 266 -24.37 -8.44 58.01
CA LEU A 266 -24.87 -9.50 58.92
C LEU A 266 -26.40 -9.71 58.83
N ARG A 267 -27.16 -8.67 58.45
CA ARG A 267 -28.56 -8.77 58.06
C ARG A 267 -28.70 -8.53 56.56
N LYS A 268 -29.10 -9.56 55.82
CA LYS A 268 -29.36 -9.50 54.37
C LYS A 268 -30.76 -8.92 54.15
N MET A 269 -30.85 -7.67 53.72
CA MET A 269 -32.09 -6.97 53.40
C MET A 269 -32.05 -6.42 51.98
N TRP A 270 -33.21 -6.37 51.33
CA TRP A 270 -33.38 -5.75 50.02
C TRP A 270 -33.43 -4.23 50.14
N GLN A 271 -32.64 -3.51 49.34
CA GLN A 271 -32.57 -2.06 49.36
C GLN A 271 -32.77 -1.50 47.96
N LYS A 272 -33.76 -0.62 47.77
CA LYS A 272 -34.01 0.04 46.49
C LYS A 272 -32.84 0.94 46.12
N ARG A 273 -32.24 0.73 44.93
CA ARG A 273 -31.12 1.51 44.39
C ARG A 273 -31.46 1.98 42.98
N LYS A 274 -31.04 3.19 42.63
CA LYS A 274 -31.07 3.66 41.25
C LYS A 274 -29.94 2.96 40.50
N CYS A 275 -30.29 2.30 39.41
CA CYS A 275 -29.40 1.57 38.53
C CYS A 275 -29.49 2.16 37.13
N SER A 276 -28.37 2.25 36.44
CA SER A 276 -28.32 2.83 35.10
C SER A 276 -27.24 2.16 34.27
N VAL A 277 -27.64 1.62 33.11
CA VAL A 277 -26.79 1.02 32.09
C VAL A 277 -26.65 2.05 30.97
N HIS A 278 -25.42 2.53 30.77
CA HIS A 278 -25.05 3.40 29.66
C HIS A 278 -23.61 3.11 29.24
N ASN A 279 -23.30 3.25 27.95
CA ASN A 279 -21.95 3.07 27.40
C ASN A 279 -21.27 1.76 27.84
N CYS A 280 -22.00 0.64 27.91
CA CYS A 280 -21.46 -0.67 28.34
C CYS A 280 -21.07 -0.78 29.83
N TYR A 281 -21.46 0.19 30.67
CA TYR A 281 -21.25 0.15 32.12
C TYR A 281 -22.58 0.17 32.87
N LEU A 282 -22.68 -0.66 33.92
CA LEU A 282 -23.74 -0.55 34.91
C LEU A 282 -23.26 0.31 36.08
N THR A 283 -24.03 1.35 36.40
CA THR A 283 -23.85 2.18 37.59
C THR A 283 -24.92 1.89 38.63
N ILE A 284 -24.52 1.76 39.89
CA ILE A 284 -25.39 1.46 41.03
C ILE A 284 -25.19 2.54 42.08
N ALA A 285 -26.20 3.38 42.32
CA ALA A 285 -26.14 4.44 43.33
C ALA A 285 -26.04 3.86 44.75
N HIS A 286 -25.36 4.56 45.66
CA HIS A 286 -25.34 4.23 47.09
C HIS A 286 -26.49 4.90 47.85
N ALA A 287 -26.72 4.48 49.10
CA ALA A 287 -27.73 5.10 49.97
C ALA A 287 -27.41 6.56 50.32
N THR A 288 -26.11 6.85 50.44
CA THR A 288 -25.59 8.16 50.80
C THR A 288 -25.30 8.95 49.52
N PRO A 289 -25.92 10.12 49.30
CA PRO A 289 -25.76 10.89 48.07
C PRO A 289 -24.32 11.35 47.81
N ASN A 290 -23.49 11.50 48.86
CA ASN A 290 -22.09 11.95 48.74
C ASN A 290 -21.11 10.84 48.31
N LYS A 291 -21.56 9.58 48.12
CA LYS A 291 -20.68 8.49 47.69
C LYS A 291 -20.87 8.22 46.19
N PRO A 292 -19.81 8.25 45.36
CA PRO A 292 -19.93 8.04 43.92
C PRO A 292 -20.51 6.64 43.62
N PRO A 293 -21.41 6.50 42.63
CA PRO A 293 -22.02 5.23 42.27
C PRO A 293 -20.99 4.14 41.97
N THR A 294 -21.28 2.89 42.33
CA THR A 294 -20.45 1.74 41.93
C THR A 294 -20.62 1.54 40.43
N ARG A 295 -19.51 1.60 39.67
CA ARG A 295 -19.48 1.40 38.23
C ARG A 295 -18.89 0.03 37.90
N LEU A 296 -19.61 -0.78 37.13
CA LEU A 296 -19.22 -2.13 36.73
C LEU A 296 -19.12 -2.19 35.21
N ASN A 297 -18.00 -2.70 34.69
CA ASN A 297 -17.83 -2.96 33.25
C ASN A 297 -18.62 -4.23 32.88
N LEU A 298 -19.61 -4.11 32.00
CA LEU A 298 -20.47 -5.24 31.65
C LEU A 298 -19.75 -6.31 30.82
N LEU A 299 -18.65 -5.98 30.14
CA LEU A 299 -17.82 -6.94 29.41
C LEU A 299 -17.29 -8.05 30.33
N THR A 300 -16.93 -7.68 31.57
CA THR A 300 -16.39 -8.61 32.57
C THR A 300 -17.45 -9.19 33.50
N CYS A 301 -18.73 -8.86 33.28
CA CYS A 301 -19.83 -9.34 34.12
C CYS A 301 -20.62 -10.47 33.45
N GLN A 302 -21.23 -11.33 34.26
CA GLN A 302 -22.15 -12.38 33.82
C GLN A 302 -23.50 -12.20 34.50
N VAL A 303 -24.57 -12.14 33.71
CA VAL A 303 -25.95 -12.08 34.20
C VAL A 303 -26.49 -13.50 34.29
N LYS A 304 -27.08 -13.86 35.43
CA LYS A 304 -27.71 -15.16 35.67
C LYS A 304 -29.12 -14.96 36.23
N PRO A 305 -30.18 -15.29 35.47
CA PRO A 305 -31.54 -15.30 36.00
C PRO A 305 -31.66 -16.28 37.17
N SER A 306 -32.46 -15.95 38.18
CA SER A 306 -32.73 -16.87 39.29
C SER A 306 -33.70 -17.97 38.82
N VAL A 307 -33.44 -19.21 39.24
CA VAL A 307 -34.29 -20.38 38.95
C VAL A 307 -35.47 -20.46 39.94
N GLU A 308 -35.31 -19.89 41.14
CA GLU A 308 -36.29 -19.97 42.23
C GLU A 308 -37.32 -18.83 42.18
N ASP A 309 -36.91 -17.64 41.78
CA ASP A 309 -37.77 -16.45 41.72
C ASP A 309 -37.54 -15.69 40.41
N LYS A 310 -38.56 -15.65 39.56
CA LYS A 310 -38.49 -15.03 38.24
C LYS A 310 -38.34 -13.50 38.27
N LYS A 311 -38.52 -12.87 39.44
CA LYS A 311 -38.24 -11.44 39.64
C LYS A 311 -36.80 -11.15 40.04
N CYS A 312 -36.00 -12.19 40.31
CA CYS A 312 -34.63 -12.07 40.79
C CYS A 312 -33.60 -12.45 39.71
N PHE A 313 -32.46 -11.78 39.73
CA PHE A 313 -31.29 -12.15 38.95
C PHE A 313 -29.98 -11.77 39.64
N ASP A 314 -28.93 -12.50 39.31
CA ASP A 314 -27.59 -12.28 39.81
C ASP A 314 -26.71 -11.67 38.72
N LEU A 315 -25.94 -10.65 39.09
CA LEU A 315 -24.86 -10.11 38.27
C LEU A 315 -23.52 -10.44 38.93
N ILE A 316 -22.76 -11.32 38.29
CA ILE A 316 -21.46 -11.79 38.76
C ILE A 316 -20.39 -10.93 38.10
N SER A 317 -19.67 -10.14 38.88
CA SER A 317 -18.44 -9.42 38.45
C SER A 317 -17.19 -10.17 38.93
N HIS A 318 -16.02 -9.83 38.38
CA HIS A 318 -14.72 -10.45 38.69
C HIS A 318 -14.41 -10.65 40.20
N ASN A 319 -14.94 -9.81 41.09
CA ASN A 319 -14.66 -9.84 42.53
C ASN A 319 -15.92 -9.87 43.43
N ARG A 320 -17.14 -9.96 42.88
CA ARG A 320 -18.39 -9.88 43.67
C ARG A 320 -19.62 -10.35 42.89
N THR A 321 -20.58 -10.94 43.58
CA THR A 321 -21.92 -11.21 43.04
C THR A 321 -22.93 -10.22 43.61
N TYR A 322 -23.70 -9.58 42.73
CA TYR A 322 -24.78 -8.67 43.07
C TYR A 322 -26.11 -9.37 42.86
N HIS A 323 -26.92 -9.45 43.91
CA HIS A 323 -28.28 -10.00 43.84
C HIS A 323 -29.29 -8.86 43.66
N PHE A 324 -30.07 -8.92 42.58
CA PHE A 324 -31.09 -7.93 42.24
C PHE A 324 -32.49 -8.55 42.21
N LEU A 325 -33.47 -7.75 42.62
CA LEU A 325 -34.90 -8.03 42.55
C LEU A 325 -35.57 -6.86 41.82
N ALA A 326 -36.31 -7.18 40.75
CA ALA A 326 -37.12 -6.23 39.98
C ALA A 326 -38.53 -6.09 40.58
N GLU A 327 -39.32 -5.09 40.14
CA GLU A 327 -40.68 -4.88 40.65
C GLU A 327 -41.62 -6.02 40.19
N ASP A 328 -41.45 -6.48 38.96
CA ASP A 328 -42.18 -7.60 38.38
C ASP A 328 -41.32 -8.47 37.43
N GLU A 329 -41.91 -9.53 36.90
CA GLU A 329 -41.24 -10.48 35.99
C GLU A 329 -40.89 -9.82 34.65
N ALA A 330 -41.73 -8.91 34.15
CA ALA A 330 -41.48 -8.22 32.87
C ALA A 330 -40.29 -7.26 32.99
N GLU A 331 -40.21 -6.50 34.09
CA GLU A 331 -39.06 -5.68 34.43
C GLU A 331 -37.79 -6.51 34.59
N CYS A 332 -37.87 -7.67 35.24
CA CYS A 332 -36.73 -8.58 35.40
C CYS A 332 -36.18 -9.02 34.03
N VAL A 333 -37.05 -9.49 33.13
CA VAL A 333 -36.68 -9.90 31.77
C VAL A 333 -36.06 -8.74 30.99
N ALA A 334 -36.63 -7.55 31.10
CA ALA A 334 -36.15 -6.38 30.39
C ALA A 334 -34.78 -5.90 30.90
N TRP A 335 -34.55 -5.92 32.23
CA TRP A 335 -33.24 -5.62 32.82
C TRP A 335 -32.17 -6.63 32.41
N ILE A 336 -32.49 -7.93 32.42
CA ILE A 336 -31.57 -8.98 31.97
C ILE A 336 -31.23 -8.79 30.48
N SER A 337 -32.24 -8.49 29.66
CA SER A 337 -32.06 -8.27 28.22
C SER A 337 -31.15 -7.08 27.94
N VAL A 338 -31.36 -5.92 28.59
CA VAL A 338 -30.50 -4.75 28.43
C VAL A 338 -29.07 -5.04 28.87
N LEU A 339 -28.86 -5.72 30.01
CA LEU A 339 -27.53 -6.07 30.49
C LEU A 339 -26.79 -7.02 29.52
N SER A 340 -27.50 -8.01 28.96
CA SER A 340 -26.96 -8.90 27.93
C SER A 340 -26.66 -8.17 26.61
N ASN A 341 -27.56 -7.29 26.16
CA ASN A 341 -27.40 -6.52 24.93
C ASN A 341 -26.22 -5.53 25.06
N SER A 342 -26.15 -4.79 26.17
CA SER A 342 -25.06 -3.84 26.45
C SER A 342 -23.70 -4.56 26.56
N LYS A 343 -23.67 -5.78 27.10
CA LYS A 343 -22.46 -6.61 27.07
C LYS A 343 -22.06 -7.02 25.66
N GLN A 344 -23.03 -7.42 24.83
CA GLN A 344 -22.78 -7.77 23.43
C GLN A 344 -22.30 -6.56 22.62
N GLU A 345 -22.86 -5.38 22.88
CA GLU A 345 -22.39 -4.11 22.32
C GLU A 345 -20.99 -3.79 22.81
N ALA A 346 -20.67 -3.98 24.10
CA ALA A 346 -19.32 -3.82 24.62
C ALA A 346 -18.32 -4.73 23.91
N LEU A 347 -18.74 -5.96 23.61
CA LEU A 347 -17.95 -6.93 22.87
C LEU A 347 -17.79 -6.51 21.41
N SER A 348 -18.87 -6.07 20.74
CA SER A 348 -18.82 -5.59 19.35
C SER A 348 -17.96 -4.34 19.23
N VAL A 349 -18.11 -3.37 20.13
CA VAL A 349 -17.30 -2.15 20.17
C VAL A 349 -15.84 -2.46 20.51
N ALA A 350 -15.56 -3.44 21.37
CA ALA A 350 -14.18 -3.88 21.60
C ALA A 350 -13.57 -4.62 20.40
N LEU A 351 -14.39 -5.24 19.55
CA LEU A 351 -13.96 -5.93 18.33
C LEU A 351 -13.84 -4.97 17.12
N ASP A 352 -14.70 -3.96 17.01
CA ASP A 352 -14.78 -2.99 15.90
C ASP A 352 -14.09 -1.63 16.21
N GLY A 353 -13.85 -1.32 17.48
CA GLY A 353 -13.46 0.00 17.99
C GLY A 353 -12.04 0.46 17.65
N GLY A 354 -11.26 -0.32 16.90
CA GLY A 354 -9.94 0.10 16.43
C GLY A 354 -9.94 1.21 15.38
N ARG A 355 -11.11 1.80 15.02
CA ARG A 355 -11.22 2.74 13.89
C ARG A 355 -11.81 4.12 14.16
N ARG A 356 -12.28 4.47 15.37
CA ARG A 356 -12.73 5.86 15.63
C ARG A 356 -12.52 6.30 17.08
N GLY A 357 -11.69 7.33 17.25
CA GLY A 357 -11.56 8.11 18.50
C GLY A 357 -10.22 8.85 18.57
N GLY A 358 -10.20 10.12 18.14
CA GLY A 358 -9.00 10.95 18.15
C GLY A 358 -8.77 11.74 19.45
N GLY A 359 -7.55 12.25 19.61
CA GLY A 359 -7.27 13.44 20.42
C GLY A 359 -6.06 13.36 21.36
N GLY A 360 -4.87 13.75 20.86
CA GLY A 360 -3.86 14.47 21.66
C GLY A 360 -2.66 13.68 22.18
N GLY A 361 -1.49 13.85 21.55
CA GLY A 361 -0.17 13.73 22.19
C GLY A 361 0.56 12.38 22.13
N GLU A 362 -0.14 11.25 22.20
CA GLU A 362 0.47 9.89 22.24
C GLU A 362 0.49 9.15 20.88
N SER A 363 0.00 9.81 19.82
CA SER A 363 -0.29 9.25 18.48
C SER A 363 0.83 8.40 17.89
N SER A 364 2.10 8.84 17.93
CA SER A 364 3.17 8.18 17.15
C SER A 364 3.47 6.74 17.57
N VAL A 365 3.32 6.40 18.85
CA VAL A 365 3.71 5.08 19.35
C VAL A 365 2.58 4.07 19.18
N GLU A 366 1.34 4.50 19.38
CA GLU A 366 0.15 3.70 19.06
C GLU A 366 -0.01 3.49 17.55
N ASP A 367 0.29 4.50 16.74
CA ASP A 367 0.36 4.40 15.28
C ASP A 367 1.44 3.40 14.87
N LEU A 368 2.64 3.47 15.48
CA LEU A 368 3.72 2.51 15.25
C LEU A 368 3.33 1.09 15.65
N THR A 369 2.70 0.91 16.80
CA THR A 369 2.25 -0.40 17.31
C THR A 369 1.19 -1.00 16.39
N ARG A 370 0.24 -0.19 15.89
CA ARG A 370 -0.73 -0.59 14.87
C ARG A 370 -0.05 -0.98 13.55
N ALA A 371 0.88 -0.17 13.05
CA ALA A 371 1.60 -0.47 11.81
C ALA A 371 2.42 -1.77 11.90
N ILE A 372 3.10 -2.00 13.04
CA ILE A 372 3.80 -3.27 13.31
C ILE A 372 2.81 -4.44 13.35
N THR A 373 1.68 -4.28 14.04
CA THR A 373 0.65 -5.32 14.15
C THR A 373 0.09 -5.72 12.79
N ASP A 374 -0.17 -4.74 11.92
CA ASP A 374 -0.67 -5.00 10.57
C ASP A 374 0.37 -5.68 9.68
N ASP A 375 1.66 -5.33 9.81
CA ASP A 375 2.73 -6.02 9.09
C ASP A 375 2.93 -7.47 9.60
N ILE A 376 2.81 -7.69 10.93
CA ILE A 376 2.81 -9.02 11.53
C ILE A 376 1.68 -9.88 10.97
N ARG A 377 0.44 -9.36 10.85
CA ARG A 377 -0.68 -10.10 10.27
C ARG A 377 -0.43 -10.53 8.82
N ARG A 378 0.39 -9.77 8.08
CA ARG A 378 0.75 -10.06 6.68
C ARG A 378 1.96 -10.98 6.53
N MET A 379 2.62 -11.38 7.63
CA MET A 379 3.74 -12.32 7.57
C MET A 379 3.31 -13.72 7.10
N PRO A 380 4.23 -14.49 6.48
CA PRO A 380 3.92 -15.84 6.01
C PRO A 380 3.30 -16.74 7.08
N GLY A 381 2.12 -17.29 6.78
CA GLY A 381 1.35 -18.16 7.66
C GLY A 381 0.53 -17.45 8.74
N ASN A 382 0.70 -16.15 8.97
CA ASN A 382 -0.05 -15.43 10.01
C ASN A 382 -1.52 -15.13 9.63
N ASN A 383 -1.91 -15.41 8.38
CA ASN A 383 -3.31 -15.43 7.96
C ASN A 383 -4.09 -16.65 8.46
N SER A 384 -3.41 -17.64 9.06
CA SER A 384 -3.99 -18.87 9.59
C SER A 384 -3.42 -19.16 10.97
N CYS A 385 -4.26 -19.62 11.89
CA CYS A 385 -3.88 -20.01 13.24
C CYS A 385 -2.74 -21.02 13.21
N CYS A 386 -1.72 -20.80 14.04
CA CYS A 386 -0.53 -21.64 14.11
C CYS A 386 -0.86 -23.13 14.29
N ASP A 387 -1.94 -23.46 15.02
CA ASP A 387 -2.26 -24.85 15.41
C ASP A 387 -3.40 -25.50 14.64
N CYS A 388 -4.54 -24.82 14.45
CA CYS A 388 -5.71 -25.41 13.81
C CYS A 388 -6.00 -24.88 12.40
N GLY A 389 -5.19 -23.93 11.90
CA GLY A 389 -5.36 -23.32 10.58
C GLY A 389 -6.61 -22.42 10.44
N ALA A 390 -7.35 -22.13 11.51
CA ALA A 390 -8.46 -21.16 11.47
C ALA A 390 -7.99 -19.78 10.94
N PRO A 391 -8.75 -19.12 10.07
CA PRO A 391 -8.34 -17.86 9.48
C PRO A 391 -8.27 -16.72 10.50
N ASP A 392 -7.50 -15.69 10.17
CA ASP A 392 -7.41 -14.41 10.89
C ASP A 392 -7.15 -14.54 12.42
N PRO A 393 -6.05 -15.22 12.83
CA PRO A 393 -5.73 -15.39 14.24
C PRO A 393 -5.41 -14.04 14.93
N GLY A 394 -6.19 -13.71 15.96
CA GLY A 394 -6.07 -12.45 16.71
C GLY A 394 -5.27 -12.51 18.02
N TRP A 395 -4.73 -13.67 18.40
CA TRP A 395 -4.08 -13.88 19.70
C TRP A 395 -2.60 -14.22 19.56
N LEU A 396 -1.74 -13.41 20.16
CA LEU A 396 -0.29 -13.50 20.09
C LEU A 396 0.28 -14.26 21.28
N SER A 397 1.17 -15.23 21.01
CA SER A 397 2.09 -15.76 22.03
C SER A 397 3.38 -14.93 22.06
N THR A 398 3.52 -14.03 23.02
CA THR A 398 4.63 -13.04 23.04
C THR A 398 6.01 -13.64 23.22
N ASN A 399 6.13 -14.80 23.87
CA ASN A 399 7.40 -15.49 24.06
C ASN A 399 7.78 -16.41 22.87
N LEU A 400 6.84 -16.75 22.00
CA LEU A 400 7.05 -17.67 20.87
C LEU A 400 7.02 -16.95 19.51
N GLY A 401 6.36 -15.80 19.42
CA GLY A 401 6.22 -15.03 18.18
C GLY A 401 5.21 -15.62 17.18
N ILE A 402 4.16 -16.27 17.68
CA ILE A 402 3.12 -16.92 16.85
C ILE A 402 1.73 -16.34 17.10
N LEU A 403 0.85 -16.44 16.08
CA LEU A 403 -0.56 -16.06 16.16
C LEU A 403 -1.47 -17.29 16.19
N THR A 404 -2.44 -17.28 17.12
CA THR A 404 -3.43 -18.33 17.34
C THR A 404 -4.85 -17.76 17.29
N CYS A 405 -5.83 -18.59 16.97
CA CYS A 405 -7.25 -18.22 17.08
C CYS A 405 -7.68 -18.21 18.54
N ILE A 406 -8.86 -17.63 18.83
CA ILE A 406 -9.38 -17.51 20.20
C ILE A 406 -9.46 -18.86 20.93
N GLU A 407 -9.88 -19.92 20.25
CA GLU A 407 -10.03 -21.25 20.84
C GLU A 407 -8.68 -21.90 21.16
N CYS A 408 -7.71 -21.87 20.23
CA CYS A 408 -6.36 -22.38 20.48
C CYS A 408 -5.63 -21.57 21.56
N SER A 409 -5.86 -20.24 21.58
CA SER A 409 -5.30 -19.37 22.62
C SER A 409 -5.76 -19.76 24.03
N GLY A 410 -6.99 -20.30 24.17
CA GLY A 410 -7.49 -20.85 25.43
C GLY A 410 -6.65 -22.02 25.94
N ILE A 411 -6.29 -22.94 25.04
CA ILE A 411 -5.44 -24.10 25.36
C ILE A 411 -4.01 -23.66 25.69
N HIS A 412 -3.48 -22.65 24.99
CA HIS A 412 -2.18 -22.07 25.32
C HIS A 412 -2.11 -21.48 26.72
N ARG A 413 -3.21 -20.88 27.22
CA ARG A 413 -3.29 -20.42 28.61
C ARG A 413 -3.26 -21.57 29.61
N GLU A 414 -3.83 -22.72 29.27
CA GLU A 414 -3.81 -23.93 30.13
C GLU A 414 -2.39 -24.51 30.30
N MET A 415 -1.52 -24.40 29.30
CA MET A 415 -0.11 -24.85 29.40
C MET A 415 0.71 -24.03 30.40
N GLY A 416 0.28 -22.79 30.69
CA GLY A 416 0.93 -21.88 31.61
C GLY A 416 2.00 -20.99 30.97
N VAL A 417 2.29 -19.88 31.66
CA VAL A 417 3.15 -18.77 31.17
C VAL A 417 4.62 -19.13 30.94
N HIS A 418 5.06 -20.30 31.40
CA HIS A 418 6.40 -20.84 31.18
C HIS A 418 6.51 -21.56 29.83
N VAL A 419 5.38 -21.92 29.21
CA VAL A 419 5.31 -22.52 27.87
C VAL A 419 4.86 -21.47 26.85
N SER A 420 3.72 -20.81 27.10
CA SER A 420 3.15 -19.81 26.19
C SER A 420 2.50 -18.65 26.95
N ARG A 421 2.73 -17.44 26.46
CA ARG A 421 2.21 -16.19 27.04
C ARG A 421 1.27 -15.50 26.06
N ILE A 422 -0.04 -15.65 26.28
CA ILE A 422 -1.07 -15.17 25.35
C ILE A 422 -1.54 -13.76 25.68
N GLN A 423 -1.47 -12.87 24.69
CA GLN A 423 -2.09 -11.55 24.64
C GLN A 423 -2.92 -11.38 23.36
N SER A 424 -3.96 -10.55 23.41
CA SER A 424 -4.79 -10.20 22.26
C SER A 424 -4.18 -9.04 21.49
N LEU A 425 -4.15 -9.13 20.16
CA LEU A 425 -3.70 -8.04 19.28
C LEU A 425 -4.65 -6.83 19.25
N SER A 426 -5.90 -7.00 19.72
CA SER A 426 -6.91 -5.94 19.68
C SER A 426 -7.47 -5.56 21.05
N LEU A 427 -7.47 -6.49 22.01
CA LEU A 427 -8.07 -6.26 23.33
C LEU A 427 -7.05 -5.86 24.40
N ASP A 428 -5.77 -6.19 24.24
CA ASP A 428 -4.72 -5.87 25.21
C ASP A 428 -3.90 -4.65 24.73
N SER A 429 -3.38 -3.87 25.67
CA SER A 429 -2.40 -2.82 25.39
C SER A 429 -1.04 -3.49 25.18
N LEU A 430 -0.48 -3.39 23.97
CA LEU A 430 0.79 -4.02 23.61
C LEU A 430 1.88 -2.97 23.44
N GLY A 431 3.02 -3.18 24.08
CA GLY A 431 4.24 -2.43 23.78
C GLY A 431 4.86 -2.92 22.47
N THR A 432 5.75 -2.11 21.87
CA THR A 432 6.47 -2.57 20.66
C THR A 432 7.36 -3.76 20.96
N SER A 433 7.84 -3.90 22.21
CA SER A 433 8.58 -5.09 22.64
C SER A 433 7.75 -6.38 22.60
N ASP A 434 6.42 -6.34 22.80
CA ASP A 434 5.54 -7.52 22.79
C ASP A 434 5.39 -8.09 21.38
N LEU A 435 5.52 -7.22 20.37
CA LEU A 435 5.43 -7.54 18.96
C LEU A 435 6.76 -8.00 18.34
N LEU A 436 7.87 -7.87 19.07
CA LEU A 436 9.23 -8.06 18.55
C LEU A 436 9.47 -9.48 18.02
N LEU A 437 9.08 -10.51 18.76
CA LEU A 437 9.24 -11.90 18.30
C LEU A 437 8.29 -12.22 17.14
N ALA A 438 7.04 -11.79 17.21
CA ALA A 438 6.08 -12.04 16.14
C ALA A 438 6.50 -11.42 14.82
N ARG A 439 7.18 -10.26 14.85
CA ARG A 439 7.75 -9.60 13.68
C ARG A 439 8.86 -10.38 12.99
N ASN A 440 9.57 -11.26 13.72
CA ASN A 440 10.76 -11.97 13.22
C ASN A 440 10.56 -13.49 13.06
N VAL A 441 9.47 -14.06 13.58
CA VAL A 441 9.21 -15.50 13.56
C VAL A 441 8.11 -15.88 12.55
N GLY A 442 6.86 -15.47 12.80
CA GLY A 442 5.71 -15.85 11.97
C GLY A 442 5.32 -17.34 12.05
N ASN A 443 4.04 -17.63 11.81
CA ASN A 443 3.48 -18.97 11.96
C ASN A 443 4.06 -20.00 10.99
N SER A 444 4.37 -19.61 9.75
CA SER A 444 4.94 -20.54 8.76
C SER A 444 6.32 -21.02 9.21
N GLY A 445 7.26 -20.10 9.46
CA GLY A 445 8.62 -20.44 9.87
C GLY A 445 8.67 -21.15 11.23
N PHE A 446 7.75 -20.84 12.14
CA PHE A 446 7.62 -21.57 13.40
C PHE A 446 7.19 -23.04 13.17
N ASN A 447 6.17 -23.26 12.33
CA ASN A 447 5.66 -24.60 12.04
C ASN A 447 6.65 -25.44 11.21
N GLU A 448 7.47 -24.83 10.35
CA GLU A 448 8.57 -25.52 9.67
C GLU A 448 9.53 -26.22 10.65
N ILE A 449 9.65 -25.71 11.88
CA ILE A 449 10.47 -26.31 12.94
C ILE A 449 9.63 -27.23 13.82
N LEU A 450 8.56 -26.70 14.41
CA LEU A 450 7.77 -27.39 15.44
C LEU A 450 6.91 -28.52 14.89
N GLU A 451 6.67 -28.56 13.58
CA GLU A 451 5.89 -29.58 12.88
C GLU A 451 6.73 -30.34 11.83
N ALA A 452 8.06 -30.23 11.88
CA ALA A 452 8.99 -30.76 10.87
C ALA A 452 8.87 -32.28 10.59
N ASN A 453 8.46 -33.06 11.58
CA ASN A 453 8.23 -34.51 11.50
C ASN A 453 6.73 -34.87 11.57
N LEU A 454 5.82 -33.92 11.31
CA LEU A 454 4.40 -34.23 11.20
C LEU A 454 4.16 -35.11 9.96
N LEU A 455 3.77 -36.36 10.18
CA LEU A 455 3.69 -37.39 9.14
C LEU A 455 2.71 -37.05 8.01
N SER A 456 1.63 -36.32 8.32
CA SER A 456 0.63 -35.89 7.35
C SER A 456 -0.04 -34.59 7.84
N PRO A 457 -0.34 -33.63 6.92
CA PRO A 457 -1.16 -32.46 7.24
C PRO A 457 -2.54 -32.81 7.83
N SER A 458 -3.07 -34.01 7.54
CA SER A 458 -4.36 -34.48 8.08
C SER A 458 -4.35 -34.75 9.58
N LEU A 459 -3.17 -34.86 10.20
CA LEU A 459 -3.03 -34.99 11.67
C LEU A 459 -3.10 -33.64 12.38
N LYS A 460 -2.98 -32.54 11.63
CA LYS A 460 -3.16 -31.20 12.17
C LYS A 460 -4.66 -30.94 12.31
N PRO A 461 -5.15 -30.50 13.48
CA PRO A 461 -6.55 -30.18 13.64
C PRO A 461 -6.98 -29.05 12.71
N SER A 462 -8.26 -29.00 12.39
CA SER A 462 -8.88 -27.92 11.62
C SER A 462 -9.66 -26.96 12.52
N GLN A 463 -10.15 -25.85 11.96
CA GLN A 463 -11.09 -24.96 12.64
C GLN A 463 -12.41 -25.62 13.06
N HIS A 464 -12.74 -26.81 12.53
CA HIS A 464 -13.94 -27.55 12.92
C HIS A 464 -13.63 -28.73 13.85
N SER A 465 -12.34 -29.01 14.12
CA SER A 465 -11.93 -30.07 15.04
C SER A 465 -12.41 -29.76 16.46
N HIS A 466 -12.81 -30.80 17.18
CA HIS A 466 -13.26 -30.69 18.56
C HIS A 466 -12.14 -30.21 19.48
N MET A 467 -12.51 -29.56 20.60
CA MET A 467 -11.55 -28.99 21.54
C MET A 467 -10.58 -30.03 22.13
N ALA A 468 -11.02 -31.28 22.32
CA ALA A 468 -10.15 -32.36 22.80
C ALA A 468 -9.01 -32.65 21.81
N GLU A 469 -9.32 -32.81 20.53
CA GLU A 469 -8.33 -33.05 19.46
C GLU A 469 -7.35 -31.89 19.32
N ARG A 470 -7.85 -30.65 19.37
CA ARG A 470 -7.00 -29.45 19.38
C ARG A 470 -6.07 -29.42 20.59
N LYS A 471 -6.59 -29.78 21.76
CA LYS A 471 -5.82 -29.81 23.00
C LYS A 471 -4.71 -30.85 22.92
N ASP A 472 -5.03 -32.07 22.52
CA ASP A 472 -4.05 -33.15 22.40
C ASP A 472 -2.92 -32.80 21.42
N PHE A 473 -3.27 -32.19 20.27
CA PHE A 473 -2.29 -31.71 19.30
C PHE A 473 -1.40 -30.59 19.87
N ILE A 474 -1.98 -29.56 20.49
CA ILE A 474 -1.24 -28.41 21.03
C ILE A 474 -0.32 -28.86 22.17
N MET A 475 -0.80 -29.71 23.09
CA MET A 475 0.03 -30.26 24.17
C MET A 475 1.21 -31.08 23.58
N SER A 476 0.93 -31.94 22.59
CA SER A 476 1.98 -32.70 21.90
C SER A 476 3.00 -31.81 21.19
N LYS A 477 2.56 -30.69 20.59
CA LYS A 477 3.40 -29.76 19.85
C LYS A 477 4.31 -28.93 20.75
N TYR A 478 3.79 -28.36 21.84
CA TYR A 478 4.52 -27.39 22.66
C TYR A 478 5.06 -27.94 23.98
N GLN A 479 4.34 -28.86 24.62
CA GLN A 479 4.77 -29.45 25.89
C GLN A 479 5.69 -30.65 25.63
N ASP A 480 5.26 -31.57 24.78
CA ASP A 480 6.02 -32.79 24.49
C ASP A 480 7.06 -32.61 23.38
N ILE A 481 6.94 -31.52 22.60
CA ILE A 481 7.79 -31.21 21.46
C ILE A 481 7.87 -32.41 20.50
N HIS A 482 6.72 -33.03 20.25
CA HIS A 482 6.63 -34.36 19.64
C HIS A 482 7.03 -34.37 18.16
N PHE A 483 6.71 -33.30 17.42
CA PHE A 483 6.86 -33.26 15.97
C PHE A 483 8.17 -32.60 15.50
N VAL A 484 9.08 -32.23 16.39
CA VAL A 484 10.36 -31.62 16.01
C VAL A 484 11.34 -32.67 15.54
N ARG A 485 12.14 -32.32 14.52
CA ARG A 485 13.29 -33.13 14.10
C ARG A 485 14.37 -33.10 15.18
N ARG A 486 14.60 -34.23 15.85
CA ARG A 486 15.67 -34.36 16.85
C ARG A 486 17.02 -34.57 16.16
N SER A 487 18.02 -33.78 16.53
CA SER A 487 19.42 -34.01 16.14
C SER A 487 20.13 -34.82 17.24
N HIS A 488 20.87 -35.87 16.86
CA HIS A 488 21.75 -36.61 17.78
C HIS A 488 23.11 -35.90 17.94
N SER A 489 23.09 -34.61 18.25
CA SER A 489 24.29 -33.81 18.45
C SER A 489 24.84 -33.96 19.87
N SER A 490 26.16 -33.94 20.03
CA SER A 490 26.78 -33.90 21.36
C SER A 490 26.46 -32.57 22.05
N ALA A 491 26.46 -32.54 23.39
CA ALA A 491 26.24 -31.31 24.15
C ALA A 491 27.21 -30.18 23.75
N ALA A 492 28.45 -30.51 23.37
CA ALA A 492 29.41 -29.54 22.87
C ALA A 492 29.00 -28.96 21.51
N ALA A 493 28.48 -29.78 20.60
CA ALA A 493 27.99 -29.33 19.30
C ALA A 493 26.74 -28.45 19.43
N MET A 494 25.83 -28.79 20.37
CA MET A 494 24.65 -27.96 20.64
C MET A 494 25.03 -26.59 21.22
N ARG A 495 26.02 -26.53 22.13
CA ARG A 495 26.56 -25.26 22.66
C ARG A 495 27.22 -24.41 21.57
N LEU A 496 27.99 -25.02 20.67
CA LEU A 496 28.58 -24.32 19.53
C LEU A 496 27.48 -23.79 18.60
N GLY A 497 26.46 -24.59 18.30
CA GLY A 497 25.31 -24.19 17.51
C GLY A 497 24.53 -23.02 18.13
N LEU A 498 24.34 -23.05 19.45
CA LEU A 498 23.71 -21.94 20.19
C LEU A 498 24.53 -20.65 20.09
N GLN A 499 25.85 -20.76 20.24
CA GLN A 499 26.75 -19.62 20.08
C GLN A 499 26.71 -19.05 18.67
N GLU A 500 26.73 -19.91 17.65
CA GLU A 500 26.69 -19.50 16.26
C GLU A 500 25.35 -18.86 15.90
N ALA A 501 24.23 -19.46 16.28
CA ALA A 501 22.90 -18.91 16.06
C ALA A 501 22.71 -17.54 16.73
N THR A 502 23.30 -17.35 17.92
CA THR A 502 23.30 -16.05 18.61
C THR A 502 24.14 -15.02 17.85
N LYS A 503 25.30 -15.41 17.30
CA LYS A 503 26.18 -14.53 16.52
C LYS A 503 25.61 -14.14 15.16
N SER A 504 25.00 -15.11 14.47
CA SER A 504 24.41 -14.92 13.14
C SER A 504 23.02 -14.29 13.19
N CYS A 505 22.47 -14.06 14.39
CA CYS A 505 21.10 -13.60 14.59
C CYS A 505 20.05 -14.51 13.92
N ASP A 506 20.27 -15.81 13.96
CA ASP A 506 19.37 -16.82 13.39
C ASP A 506 18.35 -17.30 14.42
N ILE A 507 17.19 -16.63 14.43
CA ILE A 507 16.08 -16.96 15.33
C ILE A 507 15.52 -18.38 15.12
N TYR A 508 15.56 -18.91 13.90
CA TYR A 508 15.02 -20.24 13.59
C TYR A 508 15.92 -21.34 14.15
N SER A 509 17.24 -21.19 14.03
CA SER A 509 18.20 -22.08 14.68
C SER A 509 18.04 -22.05 16.21
N LEU A 510 17.76 -20.89 16.81
CA LEU A 510 17.49 -20.77 18.24
C LEU A 510 16.19 -21.47 18.67
N ILE A 511 15.10 -21.29 17.92
CA ILE A 511 13.83 -21.99 18.17
C ILE A 511 14.03 -23.50 18.09
N HIS A 512 14.79 -23.98 17.11
CA HIS A 512 15.11 -25.40 16.97
C HIS A 512 15.90 -25.95 18.17
N LEU A 513 16.93 -25.23 18.62
CA LEU A 513 17.74 -25.62 19.79
C LEU A 513 16.94 -25.57 21.09
N TYR A 514 16.06 -24.58 21.24
CA TYR A 514 15.12 -24.47 22.35
C TYR A 514 14.15 -25.66 22.38
N ALA A 515 13.60 -26.03 21.23
CA ALA A 515 12.71 -27.17 21.10
C ALA A 515 13.41 -28.51 21.44
N GLN A 516 14.73 -28.62 21.22
CA GLN A 516 15.53 -29.75 21.68
C GLN A 516 15.80 -29.76 23.20
N ARG A 517 15.28 -28.78 23.95
CA ARG A 517 15.51 -28.57 25.39
C ARG A 517 16.99 -28.45 25.75
N THR A 518 17.78 -27.84 24.87
CA THR A 518 19.20 -27.56 25.13
C THR A 518 19.30 -26.54 26.26
N GLU A 519 20.13 -26.81 27.28
CA GLU A 519 20.48 -25.78 28.26
C GLU A 519 21.19 -24.60 27.56
N LEU A 520 20.69 -23.38 27.74
CA LEU A 520 21.14 -22.18 27.03
C LEU A 520 22.51 -21.62 27.51
N SER A 521 23.40 -22.52 27.96
CA SER A 521 24.74 -22.19 28.48
C SER A 521 25.80 -22.39 27.39
N ILE A 522 26.69 -21.42 27.18
CA ILE A 522 27.73 -21.50 26.12
C ILE A 522 29.08 -21.93 26.71
N TYR A 523 29.50 -21.29 27.80
CA TYR A 523 30.72 -21.59 28.57
C TYR A 523 30.39 -21.78 30.06
N THR A 524 31.38 -22.16 30.87
CA THR A 524 31.22 -22.24 32.34
C THR A 524 30.87 -20.86 32.90
N GLY A 525 29.58 -20.65 33.22
CA GLY A 525 29.03 -19.41 33.79
C GLY A 525 28.47 -18.41 32.76
N GLU A 526 28.91 -18.44 31.50
CA GLU A 526 28.45 -17.48 30.49
C GLU A 526 27.37 -18.09 29.58
N THR A 527 26.15 -17.55 29.69
CA THR A 527 24.97 -18.00 28.93
C THR A 527 24.87 -17.31 27.57
N ALA A 528 24.06 -17.86 26.66
CA ALA A 528 23.75 -17.22 25.38
C ALA A 528 23.14 -15.82 25.53
N LEU A 529 22.46 -15.58 26.65
CA LEU A 529 21.89 -14.28 26.97
C LEU A 529 22.96 -13.20 27.17
N HIS A 530 24.10 -13.52 27.81
CA HIS A 530 25.22 -12.59 27.96
C HIS A 530 25.83 -12.22 26.60
N LEU A 531 26.04 -13.22 25.74
CA LEU A 531 26.53 -13.01 24.38
C LEU A 531 25.55 -12.17 23.56
N ALA A 532 24.24 -12.42 23.67
CA ALA A 532 23.22 -11.64 22.99
C ALA A 532 23.25 -10.17 23.40
N VAL A 533 23.45 -9.85 24.69
CA VAL A 533 23.61 -8.46 25.17
C VAL A 533 24.82 -7.78 24.52
N LEU A 534 25.95 -8.49 24.43
CA LEU A 534 27.17 -7.94 23.83
C LEU A 534 26.98 -7.60 22.34
N LEU A 535 26.29 -8.49 21.62
CA LEU A 535 26.08 -8.37 20.18
C LEU A 535 24.85 -7.52 19.82
N ALA A 536 23.98 -7.23 20.79
CA ALA A 536 22.72 -6.54 20.55
C ALA A 536 22.93 -5.16 19.91
N ASP A 537 22.20 -4.96 18.82
CA ASP A 537 22.02 -3.70 18.12
C ASP A 537 20.53 -3.53 17.75
N ARG A 538 20.20 -2.47 17.01
CA ARG A 538 18.82 -2.18 16.60
C ARG A 538 18.21 -3.23 15.66
N THR A 539 18.95 -4.22 15.19
CA THR A 539 18.46 -5.28 14.28
C THR A 539 18.38 -6.66 14.92
N SER A 540 18.96 -6.85 16.10
CA SER A 540 19.15 -8.16 16.73
C SER A 540 18.47 -8.32 18.10
N LEU A 541 17.72 -7.32 18.56
CA LEU A 541 17.02 -7.38 19.87
C LEU A 541 16.07 -8.58 20.01
N HIS A 542 15.51 -9.10 18.92
CA HIS A 542 14.63 -10.27 18.92
C HIS A 542 15.35 -11.56 19.40
N ILE A 543 16.68 -11.65 19.22
CA ILE A 543 17.49 -12.76 19.71
C ILE A 543 17.58 -12.74 21.23
N LEU A 544 17.92 -11.58 21.80
CA LEU A 544 17.95 -11.38 23.24
C LEU A 544 16.58 -11.61 23.85
N ASP A 545 15.53 -11.10 23.21
CA ASP A 545 14.16 -11.24 23.70
C ASP A 545 13.71 -12.71 23.74
N PHE A 546 13.99 -13.48 22.69
CA PHE A 546 13.67 -14.91 22.66
C PHE A 546 14.39 -15.67 23.78
N LEU A 547 15.69 -15.41 23.97
CA LEU A 547 16.49 -16.04 25.01
C LEU A 547 16.02 -15.65 26.41
N ALA A 548 15.76 -14.37 26.66
CA ALA A 548 15.31 -13.87 27.96
C ALA A 548 13.94 -14.45 28.33
N GLN A 549 13.01 -14.49 27.37
CA GLN A 549 11.65 -14.95 27.61
C GLN A 549 11.53 -16.47 27.78
N ASN A 550 12.43 -17.27 27.19
CA ASN A 550 12.36 -18.73 27.19
C ASN A 550 13.49 -19.42 27.98
N CYS A 551 14.37 -18.66 28.64
CA CYS A 551 15.35 -19.24 29.55
C CYS A 551 14.70 -19.70 30.87
N SER A 552 15.28 -20.75 31.47
CA SER A 552 14.85 -21.24 32.80
C SER A 552 15.22 -20.28 33.91
N ASN A 553 16.34 -19.56 33.76
CA ASN A 553 16.81 -18.55 34.70
C ASN A 553 17.52 -17.40 33.96
N VAL A 554 16.89 -16.22 33.98
CA VAL A 554 17.42 -14.99 33.37
C VAL A 554 18.58 -14.38 34.19
N ASP A 555 18.67 -14.76 35.46
CA ASP A 555 19.58 -14.20 36.46
C ASP A 555 20.88 -15.00 36.64
N MET A 556 21.19 -15.91 35.71
CA MET A 556 22.44 -16.67 35.74
C MET A 556 23.66 -15.73 35.77
N GLN A 557 24.61 -16.02 36.65
CA GLN A 557 25.82 -15.22 36.84
C GLN A 557 27.03 -15.86 36.14
N THR A 558 27.86 -15.03 35.54
CA THR A 558 29.18 -15.44 35.03
C THR A 558 30.15 -15.79 36.16
N SER A 559 31.35 -16.26 35.82
CA SER A 559 32.42 -16.49 36.78
C SER A 559 32.81 -15.25 37.58
N ALA A 560 32.56 -14.04 37.05
CA ALA A 560 32.77 -12.77 37.77
C ALA A 560 31.53 -12.30 38.55
N GLY A 561 30.50 -13.13 38.68
CA GLY A 561 29.24 -12.80 39.34
C GLY A 561 28.33 -11.87 38.52
N ASN A 562 28.65 -11.55 37.27
CA ASN A 562 27.85 -10.62 36.47
C ASN A 562 26.63 -11.32 35.86
N THR A 563 25.46 -10.70 35.94
CA THR A 563 24.25 -11.12 35.21
C THR A 563 24.15 -10.40 33.86
N ALA A 564 23.18 -10.80 33.02
CA ALA A 564 22.88 -10.11 31.77
C ALA A 564 22.52 -8.61 31.96
N LEU A 565 21.90 -8.26 33.11
CA LEU A 565 21.65 -6.86 33.48
C LEU A 565 22.95 -6.08 33.74
N HIS A 566 23.94 -6.72 34.39
CA HIS A 566 25.27 -6.09 34.58
C HIS A 566 25.94 -5.83 33.24
N TYR A 567 25.91 -6.79 32.30
CA TYR A 567 26.47 -6.61 30.97
C TYR A 567 25.76 -5.49 30.20
N SER A 568 24.43 -5.41 30.31
CA SER A 568 23.65 -4.35 29.66
C SER A 568 24.06 -2.97 30.17
N CYS A 569 24.30 -2.85 31.49
CA CYS A 569 24.79 -1.63 32.10
C CYS A 569 26.27 -1.36 31.80
N LEU A 570 27.11 -2.38 31.71
CA LEU A 570 28.53 -2.24 31.37
C LEU A 570 28.74 -1.68 29.96
N HIS A 571 27.88 -2.08 29.01
CA HIS A 571 27.98 -1.73 27.59
C HIS A 571 26.97 -0.66 27.12
N ASN A 572 26.27 0.00 28.05
CA ASN A 572 25.27 1.03 27.78
C ASN A 572 24.14 0.59 26.82
N LYS A 573 23.56 -0.60 27.06
CA LYS A 573 22.51 -1.20 26.24
C LYS A 573 21.14 -1.06 26.92
N SER A 574 20.56 0.14 26.88
CA SER A 574 19.30 0.44 27.57
C SER A 574 18.11 -0.40 27.09
N ASP A 575 17.97 -0.68 25.79
CA ASP A 575 16.90 -1.57 25.30
C ASP A 575 17.06 -3.02 25.78
N CYS A 576 18.29 -3.48 25.99
CA CYS A 576 18.52 -4.78 26.63
C CYS A 576 18.07 -4.78 28.10
N VAL A 577 18.30 -3.68 28.83
CA VAL A 577 17.76 -3.49 30.19
C VAL A 577 16.24 -3.58 30.18
N LYS A 578 15.55 -2.90 29.25
CA LYS A 578 14.08 -2.96 29.12
C LYS A 578 13.58 -4.39 28.93
N LEU A 579 14.17 -5.13 27.98
CA LEU A 579 13.76 -6.50 27.66
C LEU A 579 14.03 -7.49 28.81
N LEU A 580 15.18 -7.36 29.50
CA LEU A 580 15.53 -8.20 30.64
C LEU A 580 14.62 -7.93 31.86
N LEU A 581 14.31 -6.67 32.15
CA LEU A 581 13.37 -6.31 33.22
C LEU A 581 11.93 -6.78 32.90
N ARG A 582 11.52 -6.70 31.63
CA ARG A 582 10.24 -7.30 31.17
C ARG A 582 10.22 -8.81 31.41
N ALA A 583 11.34 -9.49 31.19
CA ALA A 583 11.54 -10.91 31.52
C ALA A 583 11.71 -11.19 33.03
N ARG A 584 11.50 -10.20 33.89
CA ARG A 584 11.60 -10.26 35.36
C ARG A 584 13.00 -10.58 35.89
N ALA A 585 14.05 -10.11 35.21
CA ALA A 585 15.41 -10.17 35.74
C ALA A 585 15.55 -9.35 37.05
N ASN A 586 16.26 -9.90 38.02
CA ASN A 586 16.41 -9.31 39.35
C ASN A 586 17.53 -8.23 39.36
N PRO A 587 17.19 -6.95 39.57
CA PRO A 587 18.16 -5.85 39.55
C PRO A 587 19.03 -5.78 40.82
N HIS A 588 18.76 -6.59 41.85
CA HIS A 588 19.42 -6.54 43.15
C HIS A 588 20.58 -7.54 43.31
N ILE A 589 20.81 -8.39 42.30
CA ILE A 589 21.92 -9.34 42.33
C ILE A 589 23.24 -8.57 42.30
N LYS A 590 24.19 -8.99 43.14
CA LYS A 590 25.53 -8.41 43.22
C LYS A 590 26.55 -9.30 42.52
N ASN A 591 27.46 -8.69 41.79
CA ASN A 591 28.63 -9.36 41.22
C ASN A 591 29.73 -9.58 42.28
N GLU A 592 30.87 -10.16 41.89
CA GLU A 592 31.99 -10.40 42.80
C GLU A 592 32.62 -9.11 43.37
N LEU A 593 32.42 -7.97 42.70
CA LEU A 593 32.83 -6.65 43.20
C LEU A 593 31.82 -6.07 44.21
N GLY A 594 30.74 -6.78 44.52
CA GLY A 594 29.67 -6.32 45.39
C GLY A 594 28.75 -5.27 44.77
N GLU A 595 28.88 -5.03 43.46
CA GLU A 595 28.10 -4.06 42.69
C GLU A 595 26.82 -4.71 42.17
N THR A 596 25.69 -3.99 42.26
CA THR A 596 24.49 -4.31 41.48
C THR A 596 24.57 -3.74 40.07
N ALA A 597 23.69 -4.14 39.16
CA ALA A 597 23.61 -3.56 37.82
C ALA A 597 23.43 -2.02 37.86
N LEU A 598 22.70 -1.51 38.85
CA LEU A 598 22.48 -0.08 39.06
C LEU A 598 23.76 0.64 39.53
N ASP A 599 24.57 -0.02 40.35
CA ASP A 599 25.86 0.52 40.78
C ASP A 599 26.83 0.61 39.59
N VAL A 600 26.82 -0.39 38.71
CA VAL A 600 27.60 -0.37 37.45
C VAL A 600 27.15 0.79 36.55
N SER A 601 25.84 0.99 36.34
CA SER A 601 25.35 2.10 35.51
C SER A 601 25.69 3.47 36.09
N ARG A 602 25.63 3.64 37.41
CA ARG A 602 26.03 4.88 38.10
C ARG A 602 27.52 5.17 37.97
N ARG A 603 28.36 4.15 38.23
CA ARG A 603 29.82 4.27 38.13
C ARG A 603 30.25 4.68 36.72
N LEU A 604 29.60 4.12 35.70
CA LEU A 604 29.89 4.42 34.28
C LEU A 604 29.10 5.62 33.73
N LYS A 605 28.19 6.21 34.52
CA LYS A 605 27.32 7.33 34.14
C LYS A 605 26.40 7.04 32.94
N HIS A 606 25.89 5.82 32.86
CA HIS A 606 24.91 5.42 31.85
C HIS A 606 23.50 5.78 32.31
N SER A 607 23.12 7.04 32.12
CA SER A 607 21.89 7.65 32.67
C SER A 607 20.60 6.89 32.33
N GLN A 608 20.44 6.45 31.09
CA GLN A 608 19.22 5.73 30.68
C GLN A 608 19.10 4.34 31.34
N CYS A 609 20.22 3.64 31.52
CA CYS A 609 20.23 2.37 32.24
C CYS A 609 19.95 2.58 33.73
N GLU A 610 20.53 3.64 34.32
CA GLU A 610 20.30 4.02 35.71
C GLU A 610 18.82 4.33 35.97
N GLU A 611 18.19 5.12 35.11
CA GLU A 611 16.77 5.48 35.23
C GLU A 611 15.86 4.24 35.20
N LEU A 612 16.04 3.36 34.20
CA LEU A 612 15.24 2.14 34.05
C LEU A 612 15.39 1.21 35.26
N LEU A 613 16.60 1.06 35.78
CA LEU A 613 16.85 0.23 36.97
C LEU A 613 16.31 0.88 38.24
N GLN A 614 16.35 2.21 38.37
CA GLN A 614 15.77 2.92 39.50
C GLN A 614 14.24 2.79 39.51
N GLN A 615 13.60 2.88 38.34
CA GLN A 615 12.17 2.62 38.16
C GLN A 615 11.81 1.17 38.53
N ALA A 616 12.63 0.20 38.14
CA ALA A 616 12.42 -1.20 38.51
C ALA A 616 12.52 -1.41 40.03
N GLN A 617 13.51 -0.82 40.69
CA GLN A 617 13.66 -0.90 42.14
C GLN A 617 12.52 -0.20 42.90
N SER A 618 11.93 0.86 42.34
CA SER A 618 10.79 1.56 42.93
C SER A 618 9.43 0.93 42.59
N ASN A 619 9.40 -0.21 41.87
CA ASN A 619 8.19 -0.83 41.33
C ASN A 619 7.35 0.11 40.44
N GLN A 620 8.01 1.05 39.76
CA GLN A 620 7.39 2.00 38.82
C GLN A 620 7.70 1.66 37.35
N PHE A 621 8.46 0.60 37.10
CA PHE A 621 8.77 0.16 35.74
C PHE A 621 7.52 -0.39 35.04
N ASP A 622 7.14 0.23 33.92
CA ASP A 622 6.08 -0.29 33.06
C ASP A 622 6.59 -1.49 32.27
N HIS A 623 5.82 -2.57 32.26
CA HIS A 623 6.15 -3.78 31.50
C HIS A 623 5.84 -3.65 30.00
N HIS A 624 4.98 -2.70 29.60
CA HIS A 624 4.67 -2.41 28.18
C HIS A 624 5.74 -1.51 27.56
N VAL A 625 6.97 -2.01 27.55
CA VAL A 625 8.11 -1.21 27.10
C VAL A 625 8.18 -1.07 25.58
N HIS A 626 8.60 0.11 25.14
CA HIS A 626 8.95 0.37 23.75
C HIS A 626 10.45 0.25 23.51
N VAL A 627 10.81 -0.48 22.47
CA VAL A 627 12.21 -0.71 22.07
C VAL A 627 12.55 0.01 20.77
N GLU A 628 13.76 0.56 20.71
CA GLU A 628 14.32 1.10 19.47
C GLU A 628 14.82 -0.05 18.58
N TYR A 629 13.94 -0.52 17.69
CA TYR A 629 14.23 -1.61 16.76
C TYR A 629 14.03 -1.15 15.31
N GLU A 630 14.84 -1.69 14.41
CA GLU A 630 14.69 -1.46 12.97
C GLU A 630 13.55 -2.33 12.43
N TRP A 631 12.31 -1.84 12.60
CA TRP A 631 11.09 -2.58 12.28
C TRP A 631 10.93 -2.95 10.79
N ARG A 632 11.66 -2.25 9.89
CA ARG A 632 11.58 -2.39 8.42
C ARG A 632 10.12 -2.51 7.95
N LEU A 633 9.26 -1.64 8.47
CA LEU A 633 7.86 -1.63 8.10
C LEU A 633 7.79 -1.34 6.60
N ARG A 634 6.99 -2.13 5.88
CA ARG A 634 6.67 -1.82 4.50
C ARG A 634 5.99 -0.46 4.53
N HIS A 635 6.63 0.56 3.96
CA HIS A 635 5.86 1.71 3.51
C HIS A 635 4.92 1.14 2.46
N ASP A 636 3.61 1.15 2.75
CA ASP A 636 2.67 1.24 1.66
C ASP A 636 3.15 2.43 0.83
N ASP A 637 3.46 2.21 -0.44
CA ASP A 637 3.73 3.25 -1.42
C ASP A 637 2.42 4.07 -1.59
N LEU A 638 2.09 4.86 -0.57
CA LEU A 638 1.31 6.06 -0.68
C LEU A 638 2.17 6.99 -1.52
N TYR A 639 1.79 7.07 -2.79
CA TYR A 639 2.06 8.17 -3.70
C TYR A 639 2.28 9.48 -2.93
N ASP A 640 3.55 9.84 -2.67
CA ASP A 640 3.88 11.24 -2.54
C ASP A 640 4.00 11.74 -3.98
N SER A 641 2.98 12.48 -4.39
CA SER A 641 2.98 13.21 -5.64
C SER A 641 4.03 14.31 -5.49
N ASP A 642 5.24 14.04 -5.97
CA ASP A 642 6.24 15.07 -6.28
C ASP A 642 5.62 16.09 -7.24
N ASP A 643 5.08 17.18 -6.70
CA ASP A 643 4.99 18.47 -7.38
C ASP A 643 5.49 19.57 -6.43
N ASP A 644 6.34 20.42 -7.00
CA ASP A 644 6.84 21.70 -6.52
C ASP A 644 8.04 21.72 -5.55
N PHE A 645 9.24 21.73 -6.14
CA PHE A 645 10.24 22.73 -5.73
C PHE A 645 10.77 23.53 -6.92
N ASP A 646 10.31 24.78 -6.97
CA ASP A 646 10.88 25.87 -7.75
C ASP A 646 12.34 26.16 -7.34
N ASP A 647 13.14 26.46 -8.35
CA ASP A 647 14.51 26.99 -8.27
C ASP A 647 14.60 28.21 -7.33
N LYS A 648 15.41 28.10 -6.26
CA LYS A 648 16.10 29.27 -5.67
C LYS A 648 17.51 28.93 -5.18
N ASN A 649 18.47 29.39 -5.96
CA ASN A 649 19.91 29.39 -5.65
C ASN A 649 20.25 30.29 -4.46
N GLY A 650 21.05 29.76 -3.53
CA GLY A 650 21.87 30.50 -2.56
C GLY A 650 22.96 29.56 -1.99
N PRO A 651 24.24 29.96 -1.90
CA PRO A 651 25.34 29.04 -1.63
C PRO A 651 25.67 28.99 -0.13
N VAL A 652 26.09 27.81 0.39
CA VAL A 652 27.19 27.59 1.35
C VAL A 652 27.31 26.09 1.75
N LYS A 653 28.47 25.53 1.42
CA LYS A 653 29.35 24.54 2.11
C LYS A 653 28.79 23.26 2.78
N LYS A 654 29.03 22.14 2.07
CA LYS A 654 29.69 20.84 2.45
C LYS A 654 29.92 20.48 3.93
N GLU A 655 29.48 19.27 4.29
CA GLU A 655 30.27 18.09 4.73
C GLU A 655 29.34 16.84 4.73
N ARG A 656 29.47 15.86 3.81
CA ARG A 656 30.35 14.66 3.73
C ARG A 656 30.10 13.57 4.81
N THR A 657 29.38 12.51 4.41
CA THR A 657 29.76 11.07 4.51
C THR A 657 28.87 10.26 3.54
N SER A 658 29.31 10.01 2.31
CA SER A 658 29.80 8.69 1.83
C SER A 658 28.85 7.51 2.04
N SER A 659 27.90 7.42 1.12
CA SER A 659 27.24 6.20 0.63
C SER A 659 28.23 5.08 0.32
N SER A 660 27.92 3.86 0.78
CA SER A 660 28.39 2.62 0.17
C SER A 660 27.18 1.74 -0.14
N SER A 661 27.05 1.47 -1.43
CA SER A 661 26.16 0.51 -2.08
C SER A 661 26.33 -0.91 -1.55
N SER A 662 25.23 -1.59 -1.19
CA SER A 662 25.19 -3.04 -1.06
C SER A 662 24.17 -3.63 -2.03
N SER A 663 24.72 -4.29 -3.04
CA SER A 663 24.08 -5.17 -4.01
C SER A 663 23.33 -6.32 -3.34
N SER A 664 22.11 -6.54 -3.82
CA SER A 664 21.30 -7.73 -3.58
C SER A 664 22.01 -8.98 -4.10
N PHE A 665 22.27 -9.94 -3.22
CA PHE A 665 22.56 -11.32 -3.60
C PHE A 665 21.56 -12.24 -2.91
N THR A 666 20.70 -12.83 -3.74
CA THR A 666 19.98 -14.06 -3.48
C THR A 666 20.96 -15.22 -3.65
N SER A 667 21.13 -16.07 -2.63
CA SER A 667 21.86 -17.33 -2.76
C SER A 667 20.97 -18.50 -2.36
N SER A 668 20.51 -19.23 -3.38
CA SER A 668 20.11 -20.62 -3.26
C SER A 668 21.39 -21.48 -3.18
N PHE A 669 21.50 -22.37 -2.19
CA PHE A 669 22.57 -23.36 -2.12
C PHE A 669 22.08 -24.73 -2.59
N SER A 670 22.85 -25.33 -3.49
CA SER A 670 22.94 -26.78 -3.69
C SER A 670 24.38 -27.14 -4.02
N PHE A 671 24.81 -28.28 -3.51
CA PHE A 671 26.17 -28.77 -3.31
C PHE A 671 26.82 -29.31 -4.60
N THR A 672 28.13 -29.06 -4.84
CA THR A 672 29.17 -30.06 -5.23
C THR A 672 30.53 -29.42 -5.61
N SER A 673 31.56 -29.77 -4.83
CA SER A 673 32.94 -30.25 -5.17
C SER A 673 33.84 -29.63 -6.27
N ARG A 674 34.92 -28.95 -5.81
CA ARG A 674 36.38 -29.16 -6.14
C ARG A 674 36.97 -28.67 -7.51
N PRO A 675 38.32 -28.48 -7.67
CA PRO A 675 38.97 -27.14 -7.74
C PRO A 675 40.00 -26.93 -8.91
N PHE A 676 40.83 -25.86 -8.79
CA PHE A 676 42.00 -25.42 -9.61
C PHE A 676 41.70 -24.61 -10.89
N SER A 677 42.49 -23.62 -11.37
CA SER A 677 43.55 -22.72 -10.87
C SER A 677 44.01 -21.86 -12.07
N PHE A 678 44.64 -20.71 -11.77
CA PHE A 678 45.57 -19.92 -12.64
C PHE A 678 44.94 -19.22 -13.87
N SER A 679 45.26 -17.97 -14.24
CA SER A 679 46.39 -17.11 -13.92
C SER A 679 46.26 -15.70 -14.51
N GLN A 680 46.85 -14.73 -13.80
CA GLN A 680 47.75 -13.67 -14.32
C GLN A 680 47.18 -12.60 -15.30
N SER A 681 47.52 -11.32 -15.22
CA SER A 681 48.50 -10.60 -14.40
C SER A 681 48.47 -9.10 -14.73
N THR A 682 48.71 -8.27 -13.69
CA THR A 682 49.66 -7.13 -13.65
C THR A 682 49.42 -5.89 -14.54
N SER A 683 49.71 -4.64 -14.16
CA SER A 683 50.24 -4.00 -12.93
C SER A 683 50.37 -2.50 -13.25
N SER A 684 49.94 -1.60 -12.36
CA SER A 684 50.81 -0.67 -11.59
C SER A 684 51.10 0.67 -12.27
N SER A 685 51.17 1.86 -11.64
CA SER A 685 51.04 2.29 -10.25
C SER A 685 51.49 3.77 -10.11
N ILE A 686 51.08 4.45 -9.01
CA ILE A 686 51.91 5.40 -8.17
C ILE A 686 52.16 6.83 -8.72
N ILE A 687 52.19 7.98 -7.99
CA ILE A 687 52.02 8.46 -6.59
C ILE A 687 51.89 10.02 -6.60
N GLN A 688 51.16 10.58 -5.61
CA GLN A 688 51.22 11.86 -4.81
C GLN A 688 52.17 13.07 -5.14
N PRO A 689 52.28 14.14 -4.29
CA PRO A 689 51.28 15.10 -3.73
C PRO A 689 51.73 16.60 -3.76
N SER A 690 50.90 17.50 -3.20
CA SER A 690 51.22 18.61 -2.23
C SER A 690 50.86 20.09 -2.55
N SER A 691 50.20 20.71 -1.54
CA SER A 691 50.28 22.07 -0.96
C SER A 691 50.03 23.40 -1.73
N GLY A 692 49.25 24.30 -1.09
CA GLY A 692 49.59 25.74 -0.95
C GLY A 692 48.68 26.80 -1.64
N PRO A 693 48.62 28.08 -1.18
CA PRO A 693 47.35 28.82 -0.98
C PRO A 693 47.16 30.23 -1.66
N ALA A 694 45.96 30.81 -1.46
CA ALA A 694 45.57 32.25 -1.20
C ALA A 694 45.16 33.29 -2.30
N GLY A 695 44.05 34.03 -2.00
CA GLY A 695 43.68 35.44 -2.37
C GLY A 695 42.94 35.70 -3.72
N GLY A 696 41.90 36.54 -3.93
CA GLY A 696 41.04 37.50 -3.18
C GLY A 696 40.17 38.39 -4.15
N GLY A 697 38.99 38.91 -3.70
CA GLY A 697 38.17 40.11 -4.16
C GLY A 697 37.47 40.16 -5.55
N LEU A 698 36.36 40.87 -5.89
CA LEU A 698 35.31 41.75 -5.27
C LEU A 698 34.23 42.18 -6.34
N LEU A 699 32.94 42.31 -5.94
CA LEU A 699 31.78 43.23 -6.31
C LEU A 699 31.17 43.31 -7.75
N SER A 700 29.90 43.68 -8.07
CA SER A 700 28.70 44.32 -7.44
C SER A 700 27.39 44.00 -8.28
N VAL A 701 26.14 43.81 -7.77
CA VAL A 701 24.95 44.69 -7.41
C VAL A 701 24.33 45.52 -8.57
N GLY A 702 22.99 45.68 -8.83
CA GLY A 702 21.72 45.23 -8.21
C GLY A 702 20.39 45.78 -8.87
N ARG A 703 19.22 45.40 -8.27
CA ARG A 703 17.80 45.95 -8.14
C ARG A 703 17.02 46.61 -9.32
N ARG A 704 15.77 46.20 -9.69
CA ARG A 704 14.33 46.45 -9.20
C ARG A 704 13.81 47.91 -9.34
N LEU A 705 12.58 48.29 -9.77
CA LEU A 705 11.19 47.87 -9.42
C LEU A 705 10.06 48.56 -10.32
N ALA A 706 8.84 47.94 -10.40
CA ALA A 706 7.41 48.43 -10.48
C ALA A 706 6.81 49.25 -11.69
N MET A 707 5.72 48.77 -12.37
CA MET A 707 4.23 49.04 -12.30
C MET A 707 3.73 50.30 -13.07
N ALA A 708 2.52 50.49 -13.66
CA ALA A 708 1.30 49.73 -14.06
C ALA A 708 0.35 50.66 -14.91
N MET A 709 -0.67 50.10 -15.61
CA MET A 709 -1.92 50.72 -16.19
C MET A 709 -1.77 51.78 -17.33
N GLU A 710 -2.66 52.05 -18.31
CA GLU A 710 -3.93 51.55 -18.87
C GLU A 710 -4.18 52.26 -20.25
N LEU A 711 -4.91 51.60 -21.17
CA LEU A 711 -5.89 52.09 -22.18
C LEU A 711 -5.63 53.19 -23.28
N HIS A 712 -6.29 52.91 -24.44
CA HIS A 712 -6.80 53.78 -25.53
C HIS A 712 -6.01 54.02 -26.86
N SER A 713 -6.55 53.40 -27.93
CA SER A 713 -7.02 53.96 -29.22
C SER A 713 -6.10 54.70 -30.21
N ARG A 714 -6.12 54.18 -31.46
CA ARG A 714 -5.58 54.65 -32.77
C ARG A 714 -5.91 56.12 -33.13
N PRO A 715 -5.11 56.77 -34.04
CA PRO A 715 -5.53 56.83 -35.46
C PRO A 715 -4.41 56.83 -36.53
N SER A 716 -4.88 56.84 -37.78
CA SER A 716 -4.30 56.71 -39.13
C SER A 716 -3.25 57.73 -39.60
N GLY A 717 -2.40 57.33 -40.55
CA GLY A 717 -1.65 58.22 -41.43
C GLY A 717 -1.06 57.50 -42.66
N SER A 718 -1.33 58.03 -43.86
CA SER A 718 -0.96 57.50 -45.18
C SER A 718 0.13 58.34 -45.88
N ALA A 719 1.01 57.65 -46.63
CA ALA A 719 1.90 58.09 -47.73
C ALA A 719 3.15 58.95 -47.37
N PRO A 720 4.22 59.02 -48.22
CA PRO A 720 4.36 58.54 -49.61
C PRO A 720 5.60 57.66 -49.92
N SER A 721 5.59 57.00 -51.07
CA SER A 721 6.68 56.20 -51.67
C SER A 721 7.55 57.05 -52.62
N PRO A 722 8.88 56.85 -52.69
CA PRO A 722 9.74 57.33 -53.79
C PRO A 722 10.11 56.20 -54.80
N PRO A 723 10.72 56.53 -55.96
CA PRO A 723 10.39 55.99 -57.29
C PRO A 723 11.22 54.75 -57.73
N PRO A 724 10.84 54.05 -58.81
CA PRO A 724 11.59 52.89 -59.31
C PRO A 724 12.67 53.29 -60.35
N PRO A 725 13.80 52.56 -60.43
CA PRO A 725 14.74 52.62 -61.57
C PRO A 725 14.48 51.51 -62.63
N PRO A 726 15.11 51.61 -63.82
CA PRO A 726 14.58 51.18 -65.13
C PRO A 726 14.93 49.72 -65.56
N PRO A 727 14.42 49.21 -66.71
CA PRO A 727 14.32 47.79 -66.99
C PRO A 727 15.50 47.19 -67.80
N SER A 728 15.50 45.84 -67.84
CA SER A 728 16.29 44.89 -68.65
C SER A 728 17.71 44.58 -68.14
N SER A 729 17.97 43.40 -67.56
CA SER A 729 17.94 42.09 -68.24
C SER A 729 17.31 40.96 -67.38
N PRO A 730 16.84 39.86 -68.00
CA PRO A 730 15.86 38.95 -67.39
C PRO A 730 16.50 38.02 -66.36
N ALA A 731 15.93 37.98 -65.15
CA ALA A 731 16.17 36.91 -64.20
C ALA A 731 15.40 35.64 -64.63
N PRO A 732 15.97 34.43 -64.43
CA PRO A 732 15.32 33.16 -64.76
C PRO A 732 14.02 32.95 -63.94
N PRO A 733 13.05 32.18 -64.47
CA PRO A 733 11.71 32.08 -63.89
C PRO A 733 11.72 31.40 -62.52
N LEU A 734 10.90 31.93 -61.61
CA LEU A 734 10.58 31.29 -60.33
C LEU A 734 9.81 29.99 -60.55
N PRO A 735 10.04 28.93 -59.76
CA PRO A 735 9.27 27.69 -59.84
C PRO A 735 7.80 27.92 -59.40
N PRO A 736 6.85 27.17 -59.97
CA PRO A 736 5.42 27.42 -59.80
C PRO A 736 4.94 27.16 -58.37
N ARG A 737 4.05 28.04 -57.91
CA ARG A 737 3.27 27.90 -56.67
C ARG A 737 2.33 26.71 -56.82
N VAL A 738 2.58 25.60 -56.12
CA VAL A 738 1.64 24.48 -56.05
C VAL A 738 0.38 24.95 -55.30
N LYS A 739 -0.72 25.11 -56.04
CA LYS A 739 -2.06 25.28 -55.48
C LYS A 739 -2.51 23.93 -54.93
N VAL A 740 -2.75 23.86 -53.62
CA VAL A 740 -3.45 22.72 -53.02
C VAL A 740 -4.93 22.83 -53.41
N PHE A 741 -5.40 21.86 -54.18
CA PHE A 741 -6.81 21.65 -54.49
C PHE A 741 -7.56 21.22 -53.22
N TYR A 742 -8.69 21.87 -52.94
CA TYR A 742 -9.72 21.31 -52.06
C TYR A 742 -10.75 20.58 -52.94
N PRO A 743 -11.00 19.28 -52.75
CA PRO A 743 -12.23 18.68 -53.22
C PRO A 743 -13.35 19.07 -52.24
N LYS A 744 -14.37 19.76 -52.77
CA LYS A 744 -15.68 19.88 -52.14
C LYS A 744 -16.41 18.53 -52.25
N ASN A 745 -17.07 18.17 -51.16
CA ASN A 745 -18.15 17.17 -51.03
C ASN A 745 -17.79 15.70 -51.30
N LEU A 746 -17.50 14.98 -50.22
CA LEU A 746 -17.98 13.61 -50.03
C LEU A 746 -18.73 13.55 -48.70
N GLN A 747 -19.99 13.16 -48.82
CA GLN A 747 -21.00 12.97 -47.79
C GLN A 747 -20.52 11.89 -46.81
N PHE A 748 -20.27 12.26 -45.55
CA PHE A 748 -19.86 11.35 -44.47
C PHE A 748 -20.62 11.68 -43.18
N ASP A 749 -21.93 11.87 -43.31
CA ASP A 749 -22.83 11.82 -42.17
C ASP A 749 -23.12 10.35 -41.88
N TYR A 750 -22.51 9.84 -40.80
CA TYR A 750 -22.98 8.76 -39.90
C TYR A 750 -21.85 8.12 -39.06
N TYR A 751 -20.57 8.40 -39.36
CA TYR A 751 -19.42 7.74 -38.69
C TYR A 751 -18.63 8.61 -37.70
N LEU A 752 -18.94 9.91 -37.59
CA LEU A 752 -18.12 10.87 -36.84
C LEU A 752 -18.57 11.12 -35.39
N LEU A 753 -19.77 10.70 -34.99
CA LEU A 753 -20.18 10.76 -33.57
C LEU A 753 -19.58 9.62 -32.72
N SER A 754 -19.08 8.55 -33.34
CA SER A 754 -18.59 7.36 -32.60
C SER A 754 -17.09 7.40 -32.28
N ILE A 755 -16.33 8.35 -32.83
CA ILE A 755 -14.85 8.36 -32.73
C ILE A 755 -14.34 9.46 -31.78
N ALA A 756 -15.18 10.42 -31.37
CA ALA A 756 -14.80 11.48 -30.45
C ALA A 756 -14.65 11.04 -28.97
N HIS A 757 -15.08 9.82 -28.61
CA HIS A 757 -15.11 9.37 -27.20
C HIS A 757 -13.92 8.51 -26.73
N ILE A 758 -12.89 8.27 -27.56
CA ILE A 758 -11.86 7.24 -27.28
C ILE A 758 -10.43 7.82 -27.27
N THR A 759 -10.20 8.95 -26.58
CA THR A 759 -8.82 9.50 -26.47
C THR A 759 -8.35 9.93 -25.08
N THR A 760 -9.10 9.66 -24.00
CA THR A 760 -8.62 9.97 -22.64
C THR A 760 -8.67 8.75 -21.73
N SER A 761 -7.54 8.48 -21.07
CA SER A 761 -7.21 7.27 -20.28
C SER A 761 -8.05 7.03 -19.02
N ARG A 762 -9.24 7.63 -18.88
CA ARG A 762 -10.08 7.53 -17.67
C ARG A 762 -11.39 6.73 -17.84
N ASN A 763 -11.75 6.27 -19.04
CA ASN A 763 -13.08 5.71 -19.29
C ASN A 763 -13.16 4.25 -19.74
N ILE A 764 -12.14 3.41 -19.47
CA ILE A 764 -12.33 1.95 -19.63
C ILE A 764 -13.27 1.41 -18.55
N PHE A 765 -13.24 1.98 -17.33
CA PHE A 765 -14.17 1.63 -16.25
C PHE A 765 -15.62 2.04 -16.55
N SER A 766 -15.80 3.19 -17.21
CA SER A 766 -17.11 3.70 -17.63
C SER A 766 -17.69 2.91 -18.82
N ILE A 767 -16.85 2.37 -19.71
CA ILE A 767 -17.28 1.45 -20.78
C ILE A 767 -17.70 0.07 -20.22
N ILE A 768 -17.07 -0.41 -19.15
CA ILE A 768 -17.49 -1.64 -18.44
C ILE A 768 -18.82 -1.42 -17.69
N CYS A 769 -19.06 -0.21 -17.17
CA CYS A 769 -20.37 0.17 -16.62
C CYS A 769 -21.45 0.32 -17.72
N LEU A 770 -21.11 0.90 -18.87
CA LEU A 770 -22.03 1.05 -20.01
C LEU A 770 -22.34 -0.30 -20.70
N LEU A 771 -21.40 -1.25 -20.72
CA LEU A 771 -21.64 -2.61 -21.21
C LEU A 771 -22.35 -3.50 -20.17
N SER A 772 -22.38 -3.10 -18.90
CA SER A 772 -23.30 -3.67 -17.90
C SER A 772 -24.74 -3.18 -18.07
N SER A 773 -24.95 -2.09 -18.83
CA SER A 773 -26.29 -1.53 -19.13
C SER A 773 -27.01 -2.23 -20.30
N ALA A 774 -26.45 -3.32 -20.84
CA ALA A 774 -27.11 -4.16 -21.86
C ALA A 774 -27.46 -5.56 -21.34
N ARG A 775 -27.65 -5.69 -20.01
CA ARG A 775 -28.40 -6.79 -19.42
C ARG A 775 -29.74 -6.23 -18.99
N GLY A 776 -30.81 -6.76 -19.54
CA GLY A 776 -32.16 -6.54 -19.02
C GLY A 776 -32.16 -6.87 -17.54
N THR A 777 -32.07 -5.83 -16.73
CA THR A 777 -32.36 -5.86 -15.31
C THR A 777 -33.63 -5.04 -15.18
N SER A 778 -34.62 -5.58 -14.51
CA SER A 778 -35.78 -4.82 -14.08
C SER A 778 -35.27 -3.56 -13.38
N SER A 779 -35.39 -2.41 -14.04
CA SER A 779 -35.03 -1.12 -13.47
C SER A 779 -35.77 -0.97 -12.16
N ARG A 780 -35.07 -0.82 -11.03
CA ARG A 780 -35.74 -0.63 -9.74
C ARG A 780 -36.42 0.74 -9.76
N ARG A 781 -37.75 0.74 -9.78
CA ARG A 781 -38.58 1.94 -9.73
C ARG A 781 -38.91 2.25 -8.28
N VAL A 782 -38.83 3.51 -7.90
CA VAL A 782 -39.09 3.98 -6.55
C VAL A 782 -39.98 5.21 -6.62
N GLN A 783 -40.89 5.38 -5.68
CA GLN A 783 -41.75 6.55 -5.59
C GLN A 783 -41.26 7.47 -4.47
N ALA A 784 -41.16 8.76 -4.75
CA ALA A 784 -40.85 9.79 -3.76
C ALA A 784 -41.95 9.87 -2.70
N LEU A 785 -41.57 9.73 -1.43
CA LEU A 785 -42.44 9.88 -0.26
C LEU A 785 -42.51 11.33 0.23
N TYR A 786 -41.52 12.15 -0.13
CA TYR A 786 -41.40 13.55 0.28
C TYR A 786 -40.76 14.37 -0.83
N ASP A 787 -40.99 15.69 -0.81
CA ASP A 787 -40.24 16.63 -1.64
C ASP A 787 -38.75 16.63 -1.24
N CYS A 788 -37.87 16.62 -2.23
CA CYS A 788 -36.42 16.72 -2.06
C CYS A 788 -35.90 17.88 -2.91
N GLN A 789 -35.24 18.84 -2.28
CA GLN A 789 -34.51 19.91 -2.97
C GLN A 789 -33.01 19.61 -2.88
N ALA A 790 -32.34 19.66 -4.02
CA ALA A 790 -30.90 19.43 -4.11
C ALA A 790 -30.15 20.60 -3.46
N ASP A 791 -29.32 20.31 -2.46
CA ASP A 791 -28.41 21.28 -1.83
C ASP A 791 -27.10 21.40 -2.62
N HIS A 792 -26.78 20.37 -3.40
CA HIS A 792 -25.57 20.29 -4.23
C HIS A 792 -25.87 19.95 -5.70
N HIS A 793 -24.97 20.34 -6.60
CA HIS A 793 -25.15 20.24 -8.07
C HIS A 793 -25.24 18.81 -8.62
N ASP A 794 -24.86 17.83 -7.81
CA ASP A 794 -24.83 16.40 -8.07
C ASP A 794 -26.01 15.66 -7.43
N GLU A 795 -26.86 16.37 -6.68
CA GLU A 795 -28.09 15.88 -6.07
C GLU A 795 -29.31 16.14 -6.96
N LEU A 796 -30.31 15.28 -6.84
CA LEU A 796 -31.53 15.33 -7.65
C LEU A 796 -32.66 15.99 -6.87
N SER A 797 -33.28 17.01 -7.46
CA SER A 797 -34.51 17.61 -6.93
C SER A 797 -35.73 16.88 -7.50
N PHE A 798 -36.67 16.50 -6.64
CA PHE A 798 -37.91 15.82 -7.04
C PHE A 798 -39.04 16.12 -6.03
N SER A 799 -40.28 15.96 -6.46
CA SER A 799 -41.47 16.20 -5.64
C SER A 799 -42.11 14.89 -5.17
N GLU A 800 -42.81 14.94 -4.04
CA GLU A 800 -43.60 13.84 -3.49
C GLU A 800 -44.51 13.23 -4.56
N GLY A 801 -44.49 11.91 -4.68
CA GLY A 801 -45.27 11.15 -5.64
C GLY A 801 -44.60 10.89 -6.99
N GLN A 802 -43.49 11.56 -7.34
CA GLN A 802 -42.74 11.29 -8.57
C GLN A 802 -42.07 9.92 -8.56
N VAL A 803 -41.97 9.28 -9.74
CA VAL A 803 -41.31 7.98 -9.90
C VAL A 803 -39.88 8.19 -10.39
N LEU A 804 -38.93 7.57 -9.68
CA LEU A 804 -37.51 7.61 -9.99
C LEU A 804 -37.02 6.21 -10.39
N VAL A 805 -36.06 6.20 -11.31
CA VAL A 805 -35.37 5.00 -11.76
C VAL A 805 -33.98 4.94 -11.14
N VAL A 806 -33.73 3.92 -10.33
CA VAL A 806 -32.44 3.74 -9.64
C VAL A 806 -31.39 3.17 -10.60
N LEU A 807 -30.31 3.93 -10.81
CA LEU A 807 -29.14 3.55 -11.61
C LEU A 807 -28.04 2.87 -10.78
N GLY A 808 -27.96 3.18 -9.48
CA GLY A 808 -26.96 2.62 -8.58
C GLY A 808 -27.15 3.08 -7.13
N GLN A 809 -26.40 2.47 -6.22
CA GLN A 809 -26.36 2.85 -4.80
C GLN A 809 -24.91 3.24 -4.47
N GLU A 810 -24.71 4.45 -3.92
CA GLU A 810 -23.38 4.95 -3.56
C GLU A 810 -22.99 4.50 -2.14
N ASP A 811 -23.94 4.58 -1.20
CA ASP A 811 -23.82 4.03 0.15
C ASP A 811 -25.19 3.58 0.71
N SER A 812 -25.28 3.22 2.00
CA SER A 812 -26.53 2.75 2.60
C SER A 812 -27.67 3.75 2.52
N ASP A 813 -27.36 5.05 2.49
CA ASP A 813 -28.32 6.13 2.67
C ASP A 813 -28.57 6.93 1.38
N TRP A 814 -27.65 6.90 0.40
CA TRP A 814 -27.70 7.67 -0.85
C TRP A 814 -27.71 6.80 -2.11
N TRP A 815 -28.71 7.02 -2.96
CA TRP A 815 -28.94 6.33 -4.23
C TRP A 815 -28.76 7.27 -5.41
N HIS A 816 -28.34 6.73 -6.56
CA HIS A 816 -28.19 7.48 -7.80
C HIS A 816 -29.27 7.07 -8.80
N GLY A 817 -29.92 8.04 -9.44
CA GLY A 817 -30.96 7.77 -10.42
C GLY A 817 -31.46 9.01 -11.14
N TYR A 818 -32.61 8.87 -11.80
CA TYR A 818 -33.24 9.93 -12.58
C TYR A 818 -34.76 9.87 -12.47
N ILE A 819 -35.44 10.99 -12.74
CA ILE A 819 -36.91 11.07 -12.75
C ILE A 819 -37.42 10.40 -14.02
N GLU A 820 -38.36 9.47 -13.90
CA GLU A 820 -38.86 8.65 -15.02
C GLU A 820 -39.38 9.51 -16.20
N ASP A 821 -40.04 10.62 -15.90
CA ASP A 821 -40.56 11.57 -16.88
C ASP A 821 -39.49 12.55 -17.45
N GLU A 822 -38.35 12.69 -16.77
CA GLU A 822 -37.26 13.60 -17.17
C GLU A 822 -35.87 12.92 -17.09
N PRO A 823 -35.52 12.09 -18.09
CA PRO A 823 -34.30 11.25 -18.07
C PRO A 823 -32.97 12.00 -18.08
N ASP A 824 -33.01 13.30 -18.41
CA ASP A 824 -31.85 14.19 -18.43
C ASP A 824 -31.54 14.77 -17.03
N GLN A 825 -32.51 14.74 -16.10
CA GLN A 825 -32.31 15.11 -14.70
C GLN A 825 -31.85 13.90 -13.90
N ARG A 826 -30.53 13.83 -13.64
CA ARG A 826 -29.91 12.74 -12.89
C ARG A 826 -29.09 13.28 -11.75
N GLY A 827 -29.10 12.58 -10.64
CA GLY A 827 -28.35 12.97 -9.46
C GLY A 827 -28.52 11.97 -8.32
N LEU A 828 -27.93 12.32 -7.18
CA LEU A 828 -28.03 11.59 -5.95
C LEU A 828 -29.29 11.96 -5.17
N PHE A 829 -29.91 11.00 -4.52
CA PHE A 829 -31.04 11.21 -3.65
C PHE A 829 -31.04 10.26 -2.44
N PRO A 830 -31.56 10.71 -1.29
CA PRO A 830 -31.60 9.88 -0.09
C PRO A 830 -32.61 8.74 -0.23
N SER A 831 -32.17 7.53 0.09
CA SER A 831 -32.97 6.30 0.06
C SER A 831 -34.16 6.32 1.03
N SER A 832 -34.05 7.10 2.11
CA SER A 832 -35.11 7.31 3.09
C SER A 832 -36.29 8.15 2.57
N PHE A 833 -36.11 8.85 1.45
CA PHE A 833 -37.13 9.71 0.83
C PHE A 833 -37.94 8.98 -0.23
N VAL A 834 -37.65 7.70 -0.48
CA VAL A 834 -38.28 6.93 -1.55
C VAL A 834 -38.74 5.56 -1.06
N GLN A 835 -39.80 5.03 -1.66
CA GLN A 835 -40.29 3.68 -1.43
C GLN A 835 -40.16 2.86 -2.70
N LEU A 836 -39.68 1.62 -2.60
CA LEU A 836 -39.67 0.71 -3.75
C LEU A 836 -41.10 0.47 -4.26
N LEU A 837 -41.29 0.72 -5.55
CA LEU A 837 -42.45 0.23 -6.27
C LEU A 837 -42.17 -1.23 -6.61
N SER A 838 -42.95 -2.14 -6.04
CA SER A 838 -42.97 -3.53 -6.47
C SER A 838 -43.64 -3.58 -7.84
N ASP A 839 -42.84 -3.69 -8.90
CA ASP A 839 -43.32 -4.10 -10.23
C ASP A 839 -43.79 -5.57 -10.21
#